data_AF-A0A821F5G0-F1
#
_entry.id   AF-A0A821F5G0-F1
#
_cell.length_a   1.000
_cell.length_b   1.000
_cell.length_c   1.000
_cell.angle_alpha   90.00
_cell.angle_beta   90.00
_cell.angle_gamma   90.00
#
_symmetry.space_group_name_H-M   'P 1'
#
loop_
_entity.id
_entity.type
_entity.pdbx_description
1 polymer ?
#
loop_
_entity_poly.entity_id
_entity_poly.type
_entity_poly.pdbx_seq_one_letter_code
_entity_poly.pdbx_strand_id
1 'polypeptide(L)'
;MVEMGKYSAAEEYYLSLLENKNVIKDLTYLAGIYNELGRIYQQTGEKIKAIECFSKAIDIELEHLLPTHRNLARLYCSLGKIHHEQGDYQAALIKYHEALNIELNQDRPEEITLAKYYHAVGQVNLTSEEVHRMMKKTRNIRNIAILAQTNDEESTLINLLVNKAGIIISQKTDEMHLTESETNELEQPTLIKPAVTSVYYDLPAKYLEFFNHEPELDSSQFLINLIDSMIHSNISSISAPCLSLADGILIVIDCISDVCLVTETILRQAIRQRIKPILFFNNMDHALLDLKYESEDLFQQFQQILKNINTIITTYGDDNNHINDFIIDPKKYAVIFGSTLHGWAFTITQFADIYASKYDIEKNKLMEQLWGDHFFSPMTKKWSTIQEKGSVRGFCQFILNPINQLFKAIMNSRKDEFTKLFEEFNIELQDELSKDGILLLKLVMNKWLPIDDILLTTMVIHLPSPVLAQKYRTELLYAGPHNDDVFLSIQSCNSNGPLMIYISKIIPTLNKSHYYAFGRVFSGIVKSNEHVRLLGPNYIPGKREDLYIKNIQRIVVMMGQSIQPIDDLSCGNICGLIGIHRYLVRTGTITTSEHAQSICMLKTNINSIVYVTVEPTNSADLPKLVEGMKCLVQVDPLVQCYTEQSGEHITACVDELHLKNCLEVLERNYACIPIKVSDPVTLYRETVSKESDRMCLAKSPNKHNRIYLKAQPMPNGLPEDIENGQITSNQEIKARARYLYEKYDYDIYEARNIWCFGPEKTGPNFLIDSTIRIQYLNEIKDYCVSAFQWATKEGVLVEENVRGVRFDIHDVYTSDAIHHGAEQIIPTMRRVLYGSMLTASPRLVEPIYLYEIQFVFVDFTDDLCSNADGQAVARCVFHHWHISDEDPLDESTRIRQVVKSIRRCKGLKEDIPSTNDYLDKL
;
A
#
# COMPACT_ATOMS: atom_id res chain seq x y z
N MET A 1 -11.49 49.16 7.29
CA MET A 1 -11.83 47.93 8.06
C MET A 1 -11.00 46.75 7.58
N VAL A 2 -11.00 46.47 6.27
CA VAL A 2 -10.14 45.45 5.65
C VAL A 2 -8.65 45.67 5.98
N GLU A 3 -8.11 46.87 5.78
CA GLU A 3 -6.70 47.19 6.13
C GLU A 3 -6.37 47.11 7.63
N MET A 4 -7.40 47.11 8.50
CA MET A 4 -7.25 46.97 9.94
C MET A 4 -7.45 45.52 10.42
N GLY A 5 -7.55 44.55 9.50
CA GLY A 5 -7.76 43.13 9.81
C GLY A 5 -9.15 42.77 10.33
N LYS A 6 -10.12 43.68 10.28
CA LYS A 6 -11.50 43.47 10.77
C LYS A 6 -12.40 42.93 9.65
N TYR A 7 -12.21 41.67 9.28
CA TYR A 7 -12.86 41.07 8.09
C TYR A 7 -14.36 40.80 8.28
N SER A 8 -14.79 40.27 9.42
CA SER A 8 -16.22 39.97 9.69
C SER A 8 -17.10 41.22 9.65
N ALA A 9 -16.65 42.30 10.29
CA ALA A 9 -17.35 43.58 10.25
C ALA A 9 -17.34 44.20 8.84
N ALA A 10 -16.27 44.01 8.07
CA ALA A 10 -16.22 44.50 6.69
C ALA A 10 -17.18 43.72 5.78
N GLU A 11 -17.28 42.41 5.95
CA GLU A 11 -18.21 41.53 5.22
C GLU A 11 -19.66 41.96 5.46
N GLU A 12 -20.10 42.12 6.71
CA GLU A 12 -21.46 42.57 7.02
C GLU A 12 -21.81 43.90 6.34
N TYR A 13 -20.86 44.84 6.31
CA TYR A 13 -21.06 46.12 5.61
C TYR A 13 -21.22 45.95 4.10
N TYR A 14 -20.39 45.13 3.45
CA TYR A 14 -20.50 44.90 2.01
C TYR A 14 -21.75 44.09 1.63
N LEU A 15 -22.18 43.14 2.46
CA LEU A 15 -23.44 42.43 2.29
C LEU A 15 -24.64 43.39 2.44
N SER A 16 -24.61 44.30 3.42
CA SER A 16 -25.67 45.32 3.55
C SER A 16 -25.76 46.29 2.36
N LEU A 17 -24.63 46.54 1.68
CA LEU A 17 -24.60 47.35 0.46
C LEU A 17 -25.24 46.64 -0.73
N LEU A 18 -25.14 45.31 -0.80
CA LEU A 18 -25.80 44.49 -1.84
C LEU A 18 -27.33 44.49 -1.70
N GLU A 19 -27.87 44.69 -0.49
CA GLU A 19 -29.32 44.81 -0.27
C GLU A 19 -29.91 46.16 -0.72
N ASN A 20 -29.04 47.15 -0.98
CA ASN A 20 -29.48 48.48 -1.37
C ASN A 20 -29.80 48.53 -2.88
N LYS A 21 -31.10 48.63 -3.20
CA LYS A 21 -31.61 48.70 -4.59
C LYS A 21 -31.01 49.80 -5.46
N ASN A 22 -30.46 50.86 -4.87
CA ASN A 22 -29.80 51.93 -5.64
C ASN A 22 -28.38 51.55 -6.07
N VAL A 23 -27.69 50.70 -5.29
CA VAL A 23 -26.33 50.20 -5.59
C VAL A 23 -26.38 49.15 -6.70
N ILE A 24 -27.40 48.28 -6.69
CA ILE A 24 -27.61 47.25 -7.72
C ILE A 24 -27.79 47.86 -9.13
N LYS A 25 -28.24 49.11 -9.24
CA LYS A 25 -28.42 49.79 -10.53
C LYS A 25 -27.12 50.28 -11.17
N ASP A 26 -26.06 50.46 -10.38
CA ASP A 26 -24.75 50.86 -10.89
C ASP A 26 -23.84 49.63 -10.94
N LEU A 27 -23.74 49.05 -12.13
CA LEU A 27 -23.05 47.80 -12.38
C LEU A 27 -21.53 47.91 -12.13
N THR A 28 -20.96 49.11 -12.31
CA THR A 28 -19.55 49.40 -11.96
C THR A 28 -19.32 49.31 -10.46
N TYR A 29 -20.25 49.87 -9.69
CA TYR A 29 -20.20 49.84 -8.22
C TYR A 29 -20.42 48.42 -7.69
N LEU A 30 -21.33 47.68 -8.34
CA LEU A 30 -21.62 46.29 -8.02
C LEU A 30 -20.41 45.36 -8.23
N ALA A 31 -19.70 45.50 -9.36
CA ALA A 31 -18.47 44.75 -9.62
C ALA A 31 -17.37 45.07 -8.59
N GLY A 32 -17.24 46.34 -8.20
CA GLY A 32 -16.31 46.77 -7.15
C GLY A 32 -16.60 46.13 -5.78
N ILE A 33 -17.89 45.99 -5.43
CA ILE A 33 -18.31 45.33 -4.18
C ILE A 33 -17.98 43.84 -4.22
N TYR A 34 -18.27 43.14 -5.32
CA TYR A 34 -17.92 41.72 -5.46
C TYR A 34 -16.41 41.48 -5.45
N ASN A 35 -15.61 42.38 -6.04
CA ASN A 35 -14.15 42.31 -5.98
C ASN A 35 -13.62 42.44 -4.53
N GLU A 36 -14.14 43.39 -3.75
CA GLU A 36 -13.72 43.56 -2.35
C GLU A 36 -14.23 42.43 -1.44
N LEU A 37 -15.45 41.90 -1.66
CA LEU A 37 -15.93 40.68 -1.01
C LEU A 37 -15.04 39.49 -1.36
N GLY A 38 -14.66 39.32 -2.63
CA GLY A 38 -13.73 38.28 -3.06
C GLY A 38 -12.38 38.38 -2.35
N ARG A 39 -11.85 39.59 -2.15
CA ARG A 39 -10.61 39.82 -1.38
C ARG A 39 -10.77 39.51 0.10
N ILE A 40 -11.91 39.86 0.70
CA ILE A 40 -12.23 39.49 2.10
C ILE A 40 -12.27 37.98 2.22
N TYR A 41 -13.02 37.29 1.35
CA TYR A 41 -13.11 35.83 1.36
C TYR A 41 -11.77 35.15 1.11
N GLN A 42 -10.92 35.73 0.26
CA GLN A 42 -9.54 35.27 0.09
C GLN A 42 -8.73 35.39 1.38
N GLN A 43 -8.87 36.50 2.13
CA GLN A 43 -8.16 36.71 3.39
C GLN A 43 -8.76 35.93 4.58
N THR A 44 -10.05 35.60 4.54
CA THR A 44 -10.69 34.72 5.54
C THR A 44 -10.45 33.24 5.25
N GLY A 45 -10.15 32.87 4.01
CA GLY A 45 -9.85 31.50 3.58
C GLY A 45 -11.00 30.78 2.87
N GLU A 46 -12.12 31.47 2.62
CA GLU A 46 -13.33 30.94 1.97
C GLU A 46 -13.18 30.97 0.44
N LYS A 47 -12.34 30.08 -0.09
CA LYS A 47 -11.91 30.09 -1.50
C LYS A 47 -13.06 29.94 -2.51
N ILE A 48 -14.05 29.09 -2.25
CA ILE A 48 -15.20 28.88 -3.16
C ILE A 48 -16.01 30.16 -3.31
N LYS A 49 -16.35 30.80 -2.18
CA LYS A 49 -17.07 32.09 -2.19
C LYS A 49 -16.24 33.19 -2.85
N ALA A 50 -14.92 33.18 -2.64
CA ALA A 50 -14.03 34.13 -3.30
C ALA A 50 -14.06 33.94 -4.84
N ILE A 51 -13.98 32.70 -5.33
CA ILE A 51 -14.08 32.38 -6.77
C ILE A 51 -15.42 32.84 -7.33
N GLU A 52 -16.53 32.55 -6.64
CA GLU A 52 -17.86 33.01 -7.07
C GLU A 52 -17.96 34.54 -7.12
N CYS A 53 -17.38 35.24 -6.15
CA CYS A 53 -17.40 36.70 -6.13
C CYS A 53 -16.55 37.28 -7.26
N PHE A 54 -15.35 36.74 -7.50
CA PHE A 54 -14.49 37.18 -8.59
C PHE A 54 -15.07 36.82 -9.96
N SER A 55 -15.71 35.65 -10.14
CA SER A 55 -16.38 35.31 -11.40
C SER A 55 -17.58 36.21 -11.67
N LYS A 56 -18.43 36.46 -10.67
CA LYS A 56 -19.53 37.44 -10.78
C LYS A 56 -19.01 38.84 -11.12
N ALA A 57 -17.90 39.28 -10.52
CA ALA A 57 -17.29 40.57 -10.85
C ALA A 57 -16.78 40.61 -12.30
N ILE A 58 -16.18 39.52 -12.80
CA ILE A 58 -15.72 39.41 -14.19
C ILE A 58 -16.91 39.45 -15.16
N ASP A 59 -17.97 38.69 -14.89
CA ASP A 59 -19.17 38.65 -15.73
C ASP A 59 -19.80 40.04 -15.87
N ILE A 60 -19.94 40.77 -14.76
CA ILE A 60 -20.48 42.14 -14.73
C ILE A 60 -19.57 43.12 -15.51
N GLU A 61 -18.24 43.03 -15.31
CA GLU A 61 -17.29 43.90 -16.01
C GLU A 61 -17.24 43.59 -17.51
N LEU A 62 -17.44 42.34 -17.95
CA LEU A 62 -17.49 41.95 -19.36
C LEU A 62 -18.76 42.46 -20.08
N GLU A 63 -19.86 42.71 -19.37
CA GLU A 63 -21.09 43.27 -19.96
C GLU A 63 -20.96 44.75 -20.35
N HIS A 64 -20.02 45.48 -19.73
CA HIS A 64 -19.91 46.94 -19.88
C HIS A 64 -18.55 47.45 -20.34
N LEU A 65 -17.48 46.72 -20.07
CA LEU A 65 -16.13 47.09 -20.47
C LEU A 65 -15.69 46.30 -21.71
N LEU A 66 -14.76 46.90 -22.46
CA LEU A 66 -14.05 46.15 -23.49
C LEU A 66 -13.29 44.99 -22.83
N PRO A 67 -13.19 43.81 -23.48
CA PRO A 67 -12.43 42.66 -22.97
C PRO A 67 -10.94 42.95 -22.68
N THR A 68 -10.44 44.07 -23.17
CA THR A 68 -9.08 44.59 -22.93
C THR A 68 -9.00 45.55 -21.76
N HIS A 69 -10.02 45.73 -20.93
CA HIS A 69 -9.95 46.71 -19.84
C HIS A 69 -9.08 46.22 -18.67
N ARG A 70 -8.26 47.11 -18.09
CA ARG A 70 -7.31 46.75 -17.00
C ARG A 70 -7.97 46.19 -15.74
N ASN A 71 -9.22 46.54 -15.45
CA ASN A 71 -9.95 45.95 -14.32
C ASN A 71 -10.11 44.43 -14.47
N LEU A 72 -10.34 43.95 -15.69
CA LEU A 72 -10.42 42.51 -15.99
C LEU A 72 -9.07 41.83 -15.73
N ALA A 73 -7.95 42.46 -16.11
CA ALA A 73 -6.61 41.92 -15.82
C ALA A 73 -6.35 41.77 -14.31
N ARG A 74 -6.81 42.72 -13.49
CA ARG A 74 -6.72 42.63 -12.03
C ARG A 74 -7.57 41.49 -11.48
N LEU A 75 -8.81 41.35 -11.96
CA LEU A 75 -9.71 40.27 -11.54
C LEU A 75 -9.18 38.88 -11.93
N TYR A 76 -8.71 38.72 -13.17
CA TYR A 76 -8.06 37.49 -13.61
C TYR A 76 -6.80 37.16 -12.82
N CYS A 77 -6.00 38.16 -12.45
CA CYS A 77 -4.84 37.94 -11.58
C CYS A 77 -5.24 37.51 -10.16
N SER A 78 -6.30 38.10 -9.58
CA SER A 78 -6.81 37.68 -8.26
C SER A 78 -7.36 36.26 -8.30
N LEU A 79 -8.09 35.90 -9.37
CA LEU A 79 -8.60 34.55 -9.60
C LEU A 79 -7.45 33.55 -9.81
N GLY A 80 -6.45 33.92 -10.60
CA GLY A 80 -5.23 33.13 -10.82
C GLY A 80 -4.46 32.90 -9.51
N LYS A 81 -4.44 33.90 -8.62
CA LYS A 81 -3.85 33.77 -7.29
C LYS A 81 -4.61 32.78 -6.41
N ILE A 82 -5.93 32.78 -6.45
CA ILE A 82 -6.72 31.78 -5.70
C ILE A 82 -6.51 30.38 -6.26
N HIS A 83 -6.52 30.20 -7.58
CA HIS A 83 -6.23 28.90 -8.18
C HIS A 83 -4.81 28.41 -7.87
N HIS A 84 -3.83 29.34 -7.84
CA HIS A 84 -2.48 29.05 -7.38
C HIS A 84 -2.47 28.65 -5.90
N GLU A 85 -3.21 29.35 -5.04
CA GLU A 85 -3.42 29.00 -3.63
C GLU A 85 -4.22 27.70 -3.43
N GLN A 86 -4.93 27.20 -4.44
CA GLN A 86 -5.62 25.90 -4.46
C GLN A 86 -4.75 24.76 -5.02
N GLY A 87 -3.58 25.06 -5.57
CA GLY A 87 -2.73 24.07 -6.26
C GLY A 87 -3.19 23.71 -7.67
N ASP A 88 -4.21 24.38 -8.23
CA ASP A 88 -4.58 24.25 -9.64
C ASP A 88 -3.73 25.19 -10.49
N TYR A 89 -2.48 24.78 -10.71
CA TYR A 89 -1.49 25.55 -11.45
C TYR A 89 -1.88 25.76 -12.92
N GLN A 90 -2.67 24.85 -13.52
CA GLN A 90 -3.14 25.01 -14.90
C GLN A 90 -4.20 26.11 -14.99
N ALA A 91 -5.22 26.08 -14.13
CA ALA A 91 -6.20 27.14 -14.08
C ALA A 91 -5.54 28.49 -13.74
N ALA A 92 -4.60 28.49 -12.77
CA ALA A 92 -3.84 29.68 -12.40
C ALA A 92 -3.06 30.27 -13.59
N LEU A 93 -2.34 29.43 -14.35
CA LEU A 93 -1.57 29.86 -15.52
C LEU A 93 -2.47 30.47 -16.60
N ILE A 94 -3.61 29.83 -16.89
CA ILE A 94 -4.58 30.36 -17.86
C ILE A 94 -5.00 31.77 -17.45
N LYS A 95 -5.35 31.97 -16.18
CA LYS A 95 -5.80 33.27 -15.65
C LYS A 95 -4.69 34.32 -15.59
N TYR A 96 -3.46 33.94 -15.24
CA TYR A 96 -2.32 34.85 -15.31
C TYR A 96 -1.97 35.23 -16.76
N HIS A 97 -2.09 34.31 -17.71
CA HIS A 97 -1.90 34.61 -19.13
C HIS A 97 -3.00 35.51 -19.70
N GLU A 98 -4.26 35.32 -19.30
CA GLU A 98 -5.37 36.23 -19.63
C GLU A 98 -5.08 37.65 -19.11
N ALA A 99 -4.65 37.79 -17.85
CA ALA A 99 -4.25 39.08 -17.29
C ALA A 99 -3.05 39.71 -18.02
N LEU A 100 -2.03 38.91 -18.33
CA LEU A 100 -0.82 39.36 -19.03
C LEU A 100 -1.13 39.84 -20.46
N ASN A 101 -1.95 39.09 -21.20
CA ASN A 101 -2.35 39.44 -22.56
C ASN A 101 -3.14 40.76 -22.60
N ILE A 102 -3.97 41.03 -21.59
CA ILE A 102 -4.71 42.31 -21.51
C ILE A 102 -3.75 43.48 -21.31
N GLU A 103 -2.75 43.35 -20.44
CA GLU A 103 -1.80 44.44 -20.17
C GLU A 103 -0.83 44.66 -21.34
N LEU A 104 -0.41 43.60 -22.04
CA LEU A 104 0.43 43.70 -23.25
C LEU A 104 -0.27 44.39 -24.42
N ASN A 105 -1.59 44.27 -24.51
CA ASN A 105 -2.39 44.86 -25.58
C ASN A 105 -2.83 46.31 -25.28
N GLN A 106 -2.38 46.92 -24.18
CA GLN A 106 -2.62 48.35 -23.92
C GLN A 106 -1.70 49.24 -24.75
N ASP A 107 -2.19 50.42 -25.18
CA ASP A 107 -1.38 51.42 -25.88
C ASP A 107 -0.16 51.92 -25.05
N ARG A 108 -0.23 51.79 -23.71
CA ARG A 108 0.86 52.10 -22.76
C ARG A 108 0.90 51.08 -21.62
N PRO A 109 1.62 49.95 -21.74
CA PRO A 109 1.71 48.96 -20.67
C PRO A 109 2.46 49.52 -19.46
N GLU A 110 1.97 49.22 -18.24
CA GLU A 110 2.67 49.59 -17.01
C GLU A 110 3.76 48.56 -16.67
N GLU A 111 5.03 48.96 -16.70
CA GLU A 111 6.17 48.07 -16.46
C GLU A 111 6.09 47.32 -15.11
N ILE A 112 5.62 47.98 -14.05
CA ILE A 112 5.47 47.38 -12.71
C ILE A 112 4.38 46.29 -12.73
N THR A 113 3.27 46.55 -13.41
CA THR A 113 2.13 45.64 -13.51
C THR A 113 2.48 44.44 -14.39
N LEU A 114 3.20 44.70 -15.50
CA LEU A 114 3.74 43.69 -16.38
C LEU A 114 4.76 42.79 -15.65
N ALA A 115 5.66 43.37 -14.86
CA ALA A 115 6.62 42.62 -14.04
C ALA A 115 5.93 41.74 -13.00
N LYS A 116 4.83 42.20 -12.38
CA LYS A 116 4.03 41.39 -11.46
C LYS A 116 3.41 40.17 -12.14
N TYR A 117 2.85 40.35 -13.34
CA TYR A 117 2.25 39.24 -14.10
C TYR A 117 3.32 38.26 -14.61
N TYR A 118 4.44 38.77 -15.14
CA TYR A 118 5.58 37.92 -15.50
C TYR A 118 6.17 37.19 -14.30
N HIS A 119 6.20 37.82 -13.12
CA HIS A 119 6.64 37.16 -11.88
C HIS A 119 5.67 36.07 -11.44
N ALA A 120 4.35 36.31 -11.51
CA ALA A 120 3.34 35.30 -11.16
C ALA A 120 3.37 34.10 -12.13
N VAL A 121 3.42 34.34 -13.45
CA VAL A 121 3.62 33.28 -14.46
C VAL A 121 4.96 32.58 -14.25
N GLY A 122 6.01 33.35 -13.97
CA GLY A 122 7.35 32.87 -13.68
C GLY A 122 7.37 31.94 -12.47
N GLN A 123 6.73 32.29 -11.36
CA GLN A 123 6.67 31.44 -10.16
C GLN A 123 6.01 30.09 -10.44
N VAL A 124 4.92 30.03 -11.21
CA VAL A 124 4.25 28.76 -11.55
C VAL A 124 5.06 27.93 -12.55
N ASN A 125 5.73 28.58 -13.51
CA ASN A 125 6.58 27.89 -14.47
C ASN A 125 7.91 27.44 -13.86
N LEU A 126 8.49 28.22 -12.95
CA LEU A 126 9.68 27.85 -12.20
C LEU A 126 9.42 26.61 -11.36
N THR A 127 8.30 26.51 -10.64
CA THR A 127 8.03 25.30 -9.83
C THR A 127 7.87 24.04 -10.67
N SER A 128 7.21 24.12 -11.84
CA SER A 128 7.03 22.97 -12.74
C SER A 128 8.33 22.56 -13.47
N GLU A 129 9.10 23.53 -13.97
CA GLU A 129 10.40 23.27 -14.60
C GLU A 129 11.45 22.80 -13.58
N GLU A 130 11.43 23.34 -12.36
CA GLU A 130 12.31 22.93 -11.27
C GLU A 130 12.03 21.49 -10.85
N VAL A 131 10.76 21.11 -10.69
CA VAL A 131 10.36 19.73 -10.42
C VAL A 131 10.85 18.79 -11.53
N HIS A 132 10.62 19.15 -12.81
CA HIS A 132 11.10 18.36 -13.94
C HIS A 132 12.63 18.26 -13.98
N ARG A 133 13.35 19.33 -13.64
CA ARG A 133 14.82 19.33 -13.49
C ARG A 133 15.27 18.41 -12.34
N MET A 134 14.53 18.38 -11.24
CA MET A 134 14.83 17.52 -10.09
C MET A 134 14.56 16.04 -10.39
N MET A 135 13.53 15.72 -11.17
CA MET A 135 13.25 14.36 -11.62
C MET A 135 14.40 13.73 -12.41
N LYS A 136 15.21 14.56 -13.10
CA LYS A 136 16.42 14.08 -13.80
C LYS A 136 17.55 13.72 -12.85
N LYS A 137 17.57 14.25 -11.62
CA LYS A 137 18.58 13.98 -10.60
C LYS A 137 18.23 12.74 -9.79
N THR A 138 18.47 11.57 -10.36
CA THR A 138 18.06 10.27 -9.79
C THR A 138 18.62 9.96 -8.39
N ARG A 139 19.77 10.54 -8.02
CA ARG A 139 20.35 10.42 -6.67
C ARG A 139 19.63 11.24 -5.60
N ASN A 140 18.95 12.32 -5.99
CA ASN A 140 18.25 13.24 -5.09
C ASN A 140 16.77 12.86 -4.94
N ILE A 141 16.36 11.71 -5.45
CA ILE A 141 15.01 11.16 -5.29
C ILE A 141 14.96 10.21 -4.10
N ARG A 142 13.87 10.21 -3.35
CA ARG A 142 13.53 9.19 -2.34
C ARG A 142 12.12 8.67 -2.62
N ASN A 143 11.98 7.36 -2.83
CA ASN A 143 10.68 6.71 -2.94
C ASN A 143 10.36 6.00 -1.62
N ILE A 144 9.35 6.44 -0.89
CA ILE A 144 9.10 6.06 0.49
C ILE A 144 7.68 5.55 0.64
N ALA A 145 7.49 4.33 1.14
CA ALA A 145 6.18 3.86 1.57
C ALA A 145 5.91 4.27 3.03
N ILE A 146 4.70 4.69 3.36
CA ILE A 146 4.28 4.95 4.75
C ILE A 146 3.50 3.75 5.27
N LEU A 147 3.84 3.27 6.45
CA LEU A 147 3.18 2.16 7.14
C LEU A 147 2.71 2.62 8.53
N ALA A 148 1.44 2.95 8.71
CA ALA A 148 0.85 3.31 10.00
C ALA A 148 -0.11 2.25 10.56
N GLN A 149 -0.35 2.26 11.87
CA GLN A 149 -1.29 1.32 12.50
C GLN A 149 -2.76 1.66 12.20
N THR A 150 -3.04 2.94 11.91
CA THR A 150 -4.36 3.45 11.56
C THR A 150 -4.30 4.37 10.32
N ASN A 151 -5.39 4.39 9.54
CA ASN A 151 -5.51 5.26 8.37
C ASN A 151 -5.50 6.76 8.73
N ASP A 152 -5.99 7.09 9.93
CA ASP A 152 -6.06 8.47 10.41
C ASP A 152 -4.66 9.01 10.71
N GLU A 153 -3.79 8.19 11.29
CA GLU A 153 -2.38 8.55 11.52
C GLU A 153 -1.62 8.75 10.20
N GLU A 154 -1.79 7.85 9.22
CA GLU A 154 -1.17 7.98 7.90
C GLU A 154 -1.62 9.26 7.19
N SER A 155 -2.94 9.50 7.15
CA SER A 155 -3.51 10.69 6.50
C SER A 155 -3.04 11.98 7.19
N THR A 156 -3.01 12.00 8.52
CA THR A 156 -2.53 13.15 9.30
C THR A 156 -1.06 13.44 9.01
N LEU A 157 -0.22 12.41 8.95
CA LEU A 157 1.20 12.53 8.63
C LEU A 157 1.43 13.09 7.22
N ILE A 158 0.74 12.55 6.22
CA ILE A 158 0.85 13.02 4.83
C ILE A 158 0.44 14.49 4.75
N ASN A 159 -0.67 14.87 5.38
CA ASN A 159 -1.14 16.25 5.39
C ASN A 159 -0.13 17.21 6.04
N LEU A 160 0.52 16.82 7.13
CA LEU A 160 1.58 17.61 7.77
C LEU A 160 2.77 17.85 6.81
N LEU A 161 3.21 16.82 6.10
CA LEU A 161 4.34 16.92 5.17
C LEU A 161 4.00 17.78 3.95
N VAL A 162 2.77 17.65 3.43
CA VAL A 162 2.29 18.45 2.29
C VAL A 162 2.14 19.93 2.65
N ASN A 163 1.69 20.23 3.87
CA ASN A 163 1.58 21.60 4.37
C ASN A 163 2.95 22.28 4.44
N LYS A 164 3.99 21.59 4.94
CA LYS A 164 5.36 22.15 4.97
C LYS A 164 5.95 22.34 3.58
N ALA A 165 5.66 21.43 2.65
CA ALA A 165 6.12 21.52 1.27
C ALA A 165 5.57 22.75 0.52
N GLY A 166 4.56 23.45 1.08
CA GLY A 166 3.88 24.56 0.43
C GLY A 166 3.02 24.14 -0.75
N ILE A 167 2.79 22.83 -0.94
CA ILE A 167 1.94 22.26 -1.99
C ILE A 167 0.46 22.44 -1.60
N ILE A 168 0.17 22.49 -0.30
CA ILE A 168 -1.10 23.00 0.26
C ILE A 168 -0.75 24.21 1.14
N ILE A 169 -1.10 25.42 0.67
CA ILE A 169 -0.93 26.64 1.46
C ILE A 169 -2.05 26.71 2.50
N SER A 170 -1.64 26.57 3.77
CA SER A 170 -2.34 26.84 5.04
C SER A 170 -3.81 27.26 4.95
N GLN A 171 -4.73 26.34 5.22
CA GLN A 171 -5.93 26.72 5.97
C GLN A 171 -5.52 26.94 7.43
N LYS A 172 -6.08 27.98 8.05
CA LYS A 172 -5.82 28.35 9.45
C LYS A 172 -6.06 27.14 10.35
N THR A 173 -5.07 26.89 11.22
CA THR A 173 -5.07 25.87 12.27
C THR A 173 -5.96 26.29 13.45
N ASP A 174 -7.26 26.42 13.23
CA ASP A 174 -8.25 26.36 14.29
C ASP A 174 -9.32 25.36 13.81
N GLU A 175 -9.43 24.24 14.53
CA GLU A 175 -10.22 23.02 14.24
C GLU A 175 -9.54 21.95 13.35
N MET A 176 -8.89 20.99 13.99
CA MET A 176 -8.43 19.72 13.41
C MET A 176 -9.58 18.74 13.07
N HIS A 177 -10.75 19.26 12.67
CA HIS A 177 -11.87 18.49 12.14
C HIS A 177 -12.60 19.28 11.06
N LEU A 178 -11.91 19.64 9.98
CA LEU A 178 -12.56 20.17 8.77
C LEU A 178 -11.86 19.62 7.50
N THR A 179 -11.94 18.31 7.31
CA THR A 179 -12.31 17.75 6.00
C THR A 179 -13.79 17.36 6.06
N GLU A 180 -14.63 18.33 6.43
CA GLU A 180 -16.10 18.22 6.37
C GLU A 180 -16.66 19.55 5.83
N SER A 181 -16.27 19.92 4.61
CA SER A 181 -17.05 20.89 3.83
C SER A 181 -16.73 20.76 2.35
N GLU A 182 -17.25 19.68 1.75
CA GLU A 182 -17.98 19.68 0.48
C GLU A 182 -18.51 18.25 0.26
N THR A 183 -19.75 18.02 0.69
CA THR A 183 -20.69 16.98 0.24
C THR A 183 -20.11 15.64 -0.24
N ASN A 184 -20.33 14.59 0.56
CA ASN A 184 -20.31 13.16 0.21
C ASN A 184 -18.96 12.40 0.18
N GLU A 185 -17.87 12.87 0.79
CA GLU A 185 -16.64 12.05 0.88
C GLU A 185 -16.65 11.00 2.01
N LEU A 186 -17.45 11.18 3.07
CA LEU A 186 -17.71 10.13 4.08
C LEU A 186 -18.43 8.90 3.48
N GLU A 187 -19.04 9.03 2.30
CA GLU A 187 -19.73 7.96 1.58
C GLU A 187 -19.03 7.54 0.27
N GLN A 188 -17.84 8.09 -0.03
CA GLN A 188 -17.04 7.56 -1.12
C GLN A 188 -16.27 6.35 -0.62
N PRO A 189 -16.38 5.20 -1.29
CA PRO A 189 -15.60 4.04 -0.89
C PRO A 189 -14.12 4.36 -1.02
N THR A 190 -13.38 4.05 0.04
CA THR A 190 -11.96 4.27 0.33
C THR A 190 -10.97 3.87 -0.77
N LEU A 191 -11.42 3.21 -1.83
CA LEU A 191 -10.61 2.67 -2.93
C LEU A 191 -9.97 3.73 -3.86
N ILE A 192 -10.39 5.00 -3.79
CA ILE A 192 -10.12 6.05 -4.80
C ILE A 192 -9.16 7.16 -4.29
N LYS A 193 -8.36 6.92 -3.24
CA LYS A 193 -7.37 7.92 -2.78
C LYS A 193 -6.13 8.00 -3.70
N PRO A 194 -5.52 9.19 -3.86
CA PRO A 194 -4.28 9.36 -4.64
C PRO A 194 -3.14 8.57 -3.98
N ALA A 195 -2.53 7.66 -4.73
CA ALA A 195 -1.55 6.71 -4.19
C ALA A 195 -0.16 7.31 -3.91
N VAL A 196 0.17 8.48 -4.49
CA VAL A 196 1.48 9.13 -4.27
C VAL A 196 1.37 10.63 -4.16
N THR A 197 2.13 11.15 -3.22
CA THR A 197 2.35 12.57 -2.99
C THR A 197 3.84 12.88 -3.13
N SER A 198 4.18 13.73 -4.09
CA SER A 198 5.55 14.19 -4.27
C SER A 198 5.78 15.47 -3.47
N VAL A 199 6.83 15.52 -2.66
CA VAL A 199 7.23 16.64 -1.80
C VAL A 199 8.62 17.12 -2.17
N TYR A 200 8.78 18.43 -2.27
CA TYR A 200 10.07 19.08 -2.45
C TYR A 200 10.67 19.45 -1.09
N TYR A 201 11.95 19.14 -0.88
CA TYR A 201 12.65 19.45 0.36
C TYR A 201 14.08 19.93 0.10
N ASP A 202 14.48 21.04 0.72
CA ASP A 202 15.86 21.54 0.68
C ASP A 202 16.57 21.20 1.98
N LEU A 203 17.59 20.34 1.90
CA LEU A 203 18.30 19.85 3.06
C LEU A 203 19.24 20.94 3.62
N PRO A 204 19.18 21.25 4.93
CA PRO A 204 20.10 22.19 5.55
C PRO A 204 21.57 21.79 5.35
N ALA A 205 22.43 22.77 5.04
CA ALA A 205 23.84 22.53 4.69
C ALA A 205 24.62 21.69 5.72
N LYS A 206 24.27 21.79 7.02
CA LYS A 206 24.86 20.99 8.11
C LYS A 206 24.74 19.48 7.91
N TYR A 207 23.76 19.01 7.14
CA TYR A 207 23.51 17.59 6.91
C TYR A 207 24.10 17.08 5.59
N LEU A 208 24.72 17.95 4.77
CA LEU A 208 25.36 17.53 3.52
C LEU A 208 26.61 16.66 3.77
N GLU A 209 27.25 16.80 4.93
CA GLU A 209 28.42 15.99 5.32
C GLU A 209 28.14 14.48 5.32
N PHE A 210 26.88 14.08 5.56
CA PHE A 210 26.46 12.67 5.53
C PHE A 210 26.57 12.06 4.12
N PHE A 211 26.57 12.89 3.07
CA PHE A 211 26.65 12.45 1.68
C PHE A 211 28.06 12.54 1.09
N ASN A 212 29.09 12.78 1.91
CA ASN A 212 30.49 12.82 1.44
C ASN A 212 30.96 11.52 0.76
N HIS A 213 30.28 10.40 1.01
CA HIS A 213 30.53 9.12 0.35
C HIS A 213 29.89 9.01 -1.05
N GLU A 214 29.01 9.95 -1.43
CA GLU A 214 28.36 10.04 -2.74
C GLU A 214 28.84 11.30 -3.50
N PRO A 215 29.99 11.22 -4.21
CA PRO A 215 30.64 12.39 -4.81
C PRO A 215 29.86 13.05 -5.96
N GLU A 216 28.80 12.42 -6.48
CA GLU A 216 27.95 12.92 -7.57
C GLU A 216 26.59 13.45 -7.05
N LEU A 217 26.50 13.85 -5.79
CA LEU A 217 25.32 14.52 -5.24
C LEU A 217 25.36 16.02 -5.59
N ASP A 218 24.68 16.38 -6.69
CA ASP A 218 24.82 17.70 -7.34
C ASP A 218 24.19 18.89 -6.57
N SER A 219 23.33 18.66 -5.57
CA SER A 219 22.59 19.72 -4.87
C SER A 219 22.00 19.30 -3.51
N SER A 220 21.68 20.28 -2.66
CA SER A 220 20.95 20.11 -1.38
C SER A 220 19.45 19.84 -1.53
N GLN A 221 18.92 19.98 -2.73
CA GLN A 221 17.50 19.85 -3.03
C GLN A 221 17.13 18.38 -3.27
N PHE A 222 16.04 17.89 -2.70
CA PHE A 222 15.57 16.52 -2.81
C PHE A 222 14.09 16.47 -3.22
N LEU A 223 13.75 15.43 -3.98
CA LEU A 223 12.39 15.07 -4.35
C LEU A 223 11.99 13.80 -3.60
N ILE A 224 10.96 13.89 -2.76
CA ILE A 224 10.49 12.79 -1.92
C ILE A 224 9.12 12.36 -2.43
N ASN A 225 9.02 11.15 -2.95
CA ASN A 225 7.78 10.53 -3.37
C ASN A 225 7.25 9.67 -2.22
N LEU A 226 6.20 10.16 -1.55
CA LEU A 226 5.48 9.44 -0.50
C LEU A 226 4.42 8.56 -1.14
N ILE A 227 4.55 7.25 -0.97
CA ILE A 227 3.63 6.22 -1.44
C ILE A 227 2.72 5.83 -0.29
N ASP A 228 1.45 6.11 -0.45
CA ASP A 228 0.40 5.64 0.44
C ASP A 228 0.30 4.12 0.28
N SER A 229 0.63 3.39 1.35
CA SER A 229 0.63 1.93 1.29
C SER A 229 -0.75 1.33 1.64
N MET A 230 -1.75 2.17 1.93
CA MET A 230 -3.15 1.85 2.20
C MET A 230 -3.32 0.73 3.23
N ILE A 231 -3.48 1.10 4.51
CA ILE A 231 -3.69 0.13 5.60
C ILE A 231 -5.16 0.11 5.98
N HIS A 232 -5.99 -0.54 5.16
CA HIS A 232 -7.26 -1.00 5.73
C HIS A 232 -6.96 -2.13 6.71
N SER A 233 -7.63 -2.11 7.86
CA SER A 233 -7.47 -2.98 9.04
C SER A 233 -7.44 -4.49 8.77
N ASN A 234 -7.77 -4.96 7.56
CA ASN A 234 -7.79 -6.38 7.18
C ASN A 234 -7.12 -6.70 5.82
N ILE A 235 -6.47 -5.73 5.15
CA ILE A 235 -6.03 -5.92 3.76
C ILE A 235 -4.52 -5.69 3.58
N SER A 236 -3.72 -6.55 4.20
CA SER A 236 -2.25 -6.52 4.13
C SER A 236 -1.66 -6.78 2.72
N SER A 237 -2.47 -7.15 1.73
CA SER A 237 -2.01 -7.53 0.39
C SER A 237 -2.33 -6.56 -0.74
N ILE A 238 -3.15 -5.51 -0.52
CA ILE A 238 -3.27 -4.38 -1.48
C ILE A 238 -1.94 -3.60 -1.53
N SER A 239 -1.20 -3.57 -0.42
CA SER A 239 0.05 -2.81 -0.28
C SER A 239 1.26 -3.43 -0.99
N ALA A 240 1.25 -4.76 -1.22
CA ALA A 240 2.39 -5.50 -1.76
C ALA A 240 2.89 -4.96 -3.13
N PRO A 241 2.03 -4.73 -4.14
CA PRO A 241 2.47 -4.09 -5.38
C PRO A 241 3.02 -2.68 -5.17
N CYS A 242 2.51 -1.90 -4.21
CA CYS A 242 2.97 -0.54 -3.92
C CYS A 242 4.36 -0.54 -3.26
N LEU A 243 4.65 -1.51 -2.39
CA LEU A 243 5.99 -1.70 -1.80
C LEU A 243 7.06 -1.90 -2.87
N SER A 244 6.72 -2.53 -4.00
CA SER A 244 7.66 -2.75 -5.10
C SER A 244 8.14 -1.44 -5.74
N LEU A 245 7.39 -0.35 -5.59
CA LEU A 245 7.75 0.98 -6.07
C LEU A 245 8.67 1.73 -5.09
N ALA A 246 8.57 1.44 -3.79
CA ALA A 246 9.31 2.13 -2.73
C ALA A 246 10.74 1.60 -2.59
N ASP A 247 11.67 2.47 -2.19
CA ASP A 247 13.06 2.14 -1.85
C ASP A 247 13.28 2.10 -0.33
N GLY A 248 12.46 2.85 0.42
CA GLY A 248 12.42 2.85 1.87
C GLY A 248 10.99 2.80 2.41
N ILE A 249 10.84 2.48 3.70
CA ILE A 249 9.56 2.43 4.40
C ILE A 249 9.63 3.19 5.73
N LEU A 250 8.66 4.06 5.98
CA LEU A 250 8.46 4.71 7.28
C LEU A 250 7.41 3.93 8.06
N ILE A 251 7.80 3.36 9.19
CA ILE A 251 6.93 2.59 10.08
C ILE A 251 6.48 3.51 11.20
N VAL A 252 5.18 3.78 11.30
CA VAL A 252 4.55 4.59 12.35
C VAL A 252 3.86 3.65 13.33
N ILE A 253 4.31 3.70 14.59
CA ILE A 253 3.79 2.85 15.66
C ILE A 253 3.42 3.75 16.83
N ASP A 254 2.25 3.51 17.41
CA ASP A 254 1.85 4.15 18.66
C ASP A 254 2.83 3.76 19.78
N CYS A 255 3.35 4.74 20.50
CA CYS A 255 4.23 4.50 21.65
C CYS A 255 3.59 3.63 22.74
N ILE A 256 2.26 3.58 22.84
CA ILE A 256 1.52 2.81 23.85
C ILE A 256 1.25 1.38 23.37
N SER A 257 1.02 1.19 22.08
CA SER A 257 0.65 -0.11 21.52
C SER A 257 1.89 -0.90 21.10
N ASP A 258 1.83 -2.22 21.28
CA ASP A 258 2.84 -3.12 20.69
C ASP A 258 2.65 -3.26 19.17
N VAL A 259 3.64 -3.89 18.51
CA VAL A 259 3.62 -4.14 17.07
C VAL A 259 2.41 -5.02 16.71
N CYS A 260 1.50 -4.48 15.90
CA CYS A 260 0.33 -5.21 15.40
C CYS A 260 0.70 -6.28 14.38
N LEU A 261 -0.14 -7.31 14.24
CA LEU A 261 0.05 -8.39 13.25
C LEU A 261 0.12 -7.89 11.80
N VAL A 262 -0.68 -6.87 11.48
CA VAL A 262 -0.69 -6.23 10.16
C VAL A 262 0.65 -5.56 9.87
N THR A 263 1.17 -4.80 10.84
CA THR A 263 2.49 -4.15 10.77
C THR A 263 3.60 -5.18 10.60
N GLU A 264 3.58 -6.28 11.36
CA GLU A 264 4.53 -7.38 11.20
C GLU A 264 4.46 -8.01 9.80
N THR A 265 3.24 -8.27 9.30
CA THR A 265 3.03 -8.92 8.00
C THR A 265 3.56 -8.07 6.85
N ILE A 266 3.29 -6.76 6.88
CA ILE A 266 3.76 -5.82 5.84
C ILE A 266 5.26 -5.59 5.97
N LEU A 267 5.78 -5.46 7.19
CA LEU A 267 7.22 -5.36 7.43
C LEU A 267 7.96 -6.58 6.88
N ARG A 268 7.44 -7.79 7.13
CA ARG A 268 7.99 -9.03 6.56
C ARG A 268 8.04 -9.00 5.03
N GLN A 269 6.98 -8.49 4.38
CA GLN A 269 6.97 -8.34 2.92
C GLN A 269 7.99 -7.29 2.45
N ALA A 270 8.10 -6.16 3.15
CA ALA A 270 9.04 -5.09 2.83
C ALA A 270 10.51 -5.56 2.94
N ILE A 271 10.84 -6.31 4.00
CA ILE A 271 12.18 -6.87 4.19
C ILE A 271 12.53 -7.90 3.12
N ARG A 272 11.58 -8.77 2.73
CA ARG A 272 11.77 -9.69 1.58
C ARG A 272 12.05 -8.97 0.27
N GLN A 273 11.57 -7.74 0.10
CA GLN A 273 11.89 -6.89 -1.06
C GLN A 273 13.14 -6.02 -0.89
N ARG A 274 13.88 -6.21 0.21
CA ARG A 274 15.06 -5.42 0.60
C ARG A 274 14.75 -3.92 0.69
N ILE A 275 13.59 -3.55 1.23
CA ILE A 275 13.19 -2.16 1.47
C ILE A 275 13.73 -1.70 2.83
N LYS A 276 14.39 -0.53 2.88
CA LYS A 276 15.04 -0.06 4.11
C LYS A 276 14.05 0.60 5.08
N PRO A 277 13.91 0.14 6.34
CA PRO A 277 12.95 0.72 7.28
C PRO A 277 13.51 1.91 8.08
N ILE A 278 12.61 2.80 8.49
CA ILE A 278 12.76 3.85 9.51
C ILE A 278 11.57 3.72 10.46
N LEU A 279 11.77 3.99 11.75
CA LEU A 279 10.73 3.91 12.76
C LEU A 279 10.33 5.29 13.28
N PHE A 280 9.03 5.52 13.45
CA PHE A 280 8.47 6.69 14.10
C PHE A 280 7.51 6.26 15.22
N PHE A 281 7.86 6.58 16.45
CA PHE A 281 7.00 6.45 17.62
C PHE A 281 6.05 7.65 17.70
N ASN A 282 4.76 7.40 17.45
CA ASN A 282 3.67 8.38 17.47
C ASN A 282 2.92 8.37 18.82
N ASN A 283 2.01 9.34 19.01
CA ASN A 283 1.10 9.47 20.15
C ASN A 283 1.80 9.63 21.52
N MET A 284 3.04 10.14 21.54
CA MET A 284 3.75 10.40 22.79
C MET A 284 3.03 11.39 23.72
N ASP A 285 2.23 12.30 23.17
CA ASP A 285 1.37 13.20 23.92
C ASP A 285 0.33 12.47 24.77
N HIS A 286 -0.33 11.44 24.25
CA HIS A 286 -1.25 10.59 25.02
C HIS A 286 -0.53 9.87 26.16
N ALA A 287 0.66 9.33 25.90
CA ALA A 287 1.46 8.67 26.93
C ALA A 287 1.88 9.62 28.07
N LEU A 288 2.22 10.87 27.74
CA LEU A 288 2.69 11.86 28.72
C LEU A 288 1.55 12.60 29.45
N LEU A 289 0.44 12.91 28.78
CA LEU A 289 -0.66 13.70 29.34
C LEU A 289 -1.73 12.83 30.01
N ASP A 290 -2.23 11.82 29.29
CA ASP A 290 -3.40 11.05 29.71
C ASP A 290 -2.99 9.91 30.63
N LEU A 291 -2.05 9.09 30.17
CA LEU A 291 -1.56 7.91 30.91
C LEU A 291 -0.50 8.27 31.96
N LYS A 292 0.13 9.44 31.83
CA LYS A 292 1.15 9.97 32.76
C LYS A 292 2.26 8.97 33.07
N TYR A 293 2.79 8.32 32.03
CA TYR A 293 3.91 7.40 32.18
C TYR A 293 5.12 8.06 32.84
N GLU A 294 5.80 7.30 33.70
CA GLU A 294 7.13 7.67 34.19
C GLU A 294 8.15 7.55 33.06
N SER A 295 9.19 8.40 33.09
CA SER A 295 10.14 8.50 31.97
C SER A 295 10.93 7.20 31.73
N GLU A 296 11.19 6.42 32.78
CA GLU A 296 11.89 5.14 32.64
C GLU A 296 10.98 4.06 32.03
N ASP A 297 9.71 3.99 32.45
CA ASP A 297 8.75 3.00 31.93
C ASP A 297 8.52 3.22 30.42
N LEU A 298 8.36 4.47 30.01
CA LEU A 298 8.22 4.84 28.60
C LEU A 298 9.47 4.47 27.78
N PHE A 299 10.67 4.66 28.34
CA PHE A 299 11.91 4.24 27.69
C PHE A 299 12.01 2.72 27.52
N GLN A 300 11.65 1.95 28.55
CA GLN A 300 11.62 0.48 28.48
C GLN A 300 10.64 -0.01 27.40
N GLN A 301 9.49 0.66 27.27
CA GLN A 301 8.52 0.37 26.22
C GLN A 301 9.10 0.62 24.82
N PHE A 302 9.74 1.77 24.58
CA PHE A 302 10.42 2.04 23.30
C PHE A 302 11.48 0.98 22.98
N GLN A 303 12.26 0.57 23.99
CA GLN A 303 13.29 -0.45 23.83
C GLN A 303 12.69 -1.82 23.50
N GLN A 304 11.58 -2.19 24.12
CA GLN A 304 10.88 -3.45 23.86
C GLN A 304 10.29 -3.48 22.45
N ILE A 305 9.58 -2.43 22.03
CA ILE A 305 9.02 -2.33 20.67
C ILE A 305 10.14 -2.39 19.63
N LEU A 306 11.21 -1.63 19.81
CA LEU A 306 12.36 -1.63 18.90
C LEU A 306 13.01 -3.03 18.81
N LYS A 307 13.13 -3.73 19.95
CA LYS A 307 13.67 -5.10 19.99
C LYS A 307 12.78 -6.09 19.23
N ASN A 308 11.46 -5.98 19.37
CA ASN A 308 10.51 -6.81 18.64
C ASN A 308 10.64 -6.60 17.12
N ILE A 309 10.71 -5.34 16.66
CA ILE A 309 10.89 -5.00 15.25
C ILE A 309 12.23 -5.52 14.70
N ASN A 310 13.32 -5.29 15.43
CA ASN A 310 14.62 -5.78 15.01
C ASN A 310 14.67 -7.32 14.96
N THR A 311 13.95 -8.01 15.86
CA THR A 311 13.81 -9.47 15.83
C THR A 311 13.10 -9.93 14.55
N ILE A 312 12.03 -9.24 14.14
CA ILE A 312 11.34 -9.49 12.86
C ILE A 312 12.30 -9.30 11.68
N ILE A 313 13.04 -8.19 11.64
CA ILE A 313 14.01 -7.89 10.58
C ILE A 313 15.09 -8.97 10.50
N THR A 314 15.64 -9.42 11.63
CA THR A 314 16.66 -10.47 11.64
C THR A 314 16.12 -11.85 11.28
N THR A 315 14.84 -12.12 11.57
CA THR A 315 14.22 -13.43 11.29
C THR A 315 13.90 -13.60 9.80
N TYR A 316 13.50 -12.51 9.14
CA TYR A 316 13.05 -12.53 7.74
C TYR A 316 14.03 -11.91 6.75
N GLY A 317 15.18 -11.40 7.20
CA GLY A 317 16.25 -10.90 6.33
C GLY A 317 17.00 -12.03 5.63
N ASP A 318 17.42 -11.80 4.37
CA ASP A 318 18.22 -12.76 3.60
C ASP A 318 19.65 -12.88 4.17
N ASP A 319 20.20 -14.09 4.37
CA ASP A 319 21.56 -14.36 4.90
C ASP A 319 22.74 -13.65 4.19
N ASN A 320 22.48 -12.99 3.07
CA ASN A 320 23.45 -12.14 2.38
C ASN A 320 23.77 -10.91 3.24
N ASN A 321 25.05 -10.55 3.36
CA ASN A 321 25.66 -9.51 4.22
C ASN A 321 25.00 -8.11 4.29
N HIS A 322 23.89 -7.86 3.59
CA HIS A 322 23.13 -6.62 3.62
C HIS A 322 22.22 -6.46 4.86
N ILE A 323 21.87 -7.52 5.60
CA ILE A 323 20.92 -7.44 6.76
C ILE A 323 21.36 -6.41 7.81
N ASN A 324 22.67 -6.33 8.10
CA ASN A 324 23.19 -5.45 9.16
C ASN A 324 22.87 -3.97 8.92
N ASP A 325 22.64 -3.57 7.67
CA ASP A 325 22.31 -2.19 7.30
C ASP A 325 20.80 -1.88 7.45
N PHE A 326 19.95 -2.89 7.61
CA PHE A 326 18.49 -2.74 7.82
C PHE A 326 18.10 -2.69 9.30
N ILE A 327 19.01 -3.08 10.21
CA ILE A 327 18.75 -3.02 11.65
C ILE A 327 18.53 -1.57 12.07
N ILE A 328 17.41 -1.32 12.73
CA ILE A 328 17.01 0.02 13.15
C ILE A 328 17.76 0.36 14.44
N ASP A 329 18.61 1.37 14.36
CA ASP A 329 19.38 1.90 15.49
C ASP A 329 19.05 3.37 15.75
N PRO A 330 18.51 3.72 16.94
CA PRO A 330 18.25 5.10 17.35
C PRO A 330 19.48 6.01 17.27
N LYS A 331 20.70 5.43 17.34
CA LYS A 331 21.96 6.18 17.23
C LYS A 331 22.27 6.66 15.80
N LYS A 332 21.63 6.08 14.78
CA LYS A 332 21.95 6.30 13.35
C LYS A 332 20.88 7.11 12.59
N TYR A 333 20.14 8.01 13.25
CA TYR A 333 19.01 8.73 12.65
C TYR A 333 17.93 7.78 12.06
N ALA A 334 17.75 6.58 12.60
CA ALA A 334 16.75 5.64 12.08
C ALA A 334 15.43 5.68 12.86
N VAL A 335 15.39 6.37 14.00
CA VAL A 335 14.24 6.40 14.91
C VAL A 335 13.85 7.83 15.26
N ILE A 336 12.55 8.09 15.12
CA ILE A 336 11.89 9.36 15.38
C ILE A 336 10.91 9.16 16.53
N PHE A 337 10.80 10.14 17.41
CA PHE A 337 9.91 10.13 18.58
C PHE A 337 9.04 11.38 18.54
N GLY A 338 7.72 11.28 18.68
CA GLY A 338 6.87 12.46 18.69
C GLY A 338 5.37 12.20 18.71
N SER A 339 4.63 13.23 18.28
CA SER A 339 3.19 13.20 18.11
C SER A 339 2.79 13.97 16.85
N THR A 340 2.07 13.29 15.97
CA THR A 340 1.45 13.89 14.78
C THR A 340 0.32 14.85 15.14
N LEU A 341 -0.49 14.52 16.16
CA LEU A 341 -1.63 15.34 16.60
C LEU A 341 -1.18 16.74 17.04
N HIS A 342 -0.13 16.80 17.85
CA HIS A 342 0.47 18.04 18.32
C HIS A 342 1.52 18.61 17.36
N GLY A 343 1.92 17.88 16.31
CA GLY A 343 2.81 18.37 15.27
C GLY A 343 4.25 18.59 15.73
N TRP A 344 4.77 17.72 16.61
CA TRP A 344 6.18 17.79 17.04
C TRP A 344 6.83 16.41 17.02
N ALA A 345 8.12 16.37 16.71
CA ALA A 345 8.93 15.16 16.79
C ALA A 345 10.37 15.49 17.09
N PHE A 346 11.19 14.49 17.40
CA PHE A 346 12.61 14.64 17.59
C PHE A 346 13.37 13.35 17.28
N THR A 347 14.65 13.51 17.04
CA THR A 347 15.63 12.42 16.98
C THR A 347 16.66 12.62 18.09
N ILE A 348 17.30 11.54 18.52
CA ILE A 348 18.35 11.59 19.55
C ILE A 348 19.52 12.48 19.10
N THR A 349 19.78 12.47 17.81
CA THR A 349 20.87 13.20 17.17
C THR A 349 20.64 14.72 17.18
N GLN A 350 19.40 15.19 17.07
CA GLN A 350 19.06 16.60 17.23
C GLN A 350 19.35 17.09 18.66
N PHE A 351 18.97 16.31 19.68
CA PHE A 351 19.33 16.63 21.06
C PHE A 351 20.83 16.54 21.29
N ALA A 352 21.52 15.59 20.65
CA ALA A 352 22.97 15.53 20.67
C ALA A 352 23.60 16.80 20.07
N ASP A 353 23.06 17.35 18.98
CA ASP A 353 23.54 18.62 18.39
C ASP A 353 23.35 19.82 19.32
N ILE A 354 22.17 19.92 19.95
CA ILE A 354 21.85 20.98 20.91
C ILE A 354 22.83 20.93 22.08
N TYR A 355 23.04 19.75 22.66
CA TYR A 355 23.89 19.59 23.84
C TYR A 355 25.39 19.59 23.53
N ALA A 356 25.81 19.09 22.36
CA ALA A 356 27.19 19.20 21.90
C ALA A 356 27.59 20.68 21.78
N SER A 357 26.71 21.52 21.22
CA SER A 357 26.93 22.96 21.10
C SER A 357 26.90 23.67 22.47
N LYS A 358 26.03 23.25 23.39
CA LYS A 358 25.88 23.86 24.72
C LYS A 358 27.03 23.50 25.68
N TYR A 359 27.56 22.29 25.59
CA TYR A 359 28.56 21.75 26.53
C TYR A 359 29.95 21.52 25.92
N ASP A 360 30.15 21.80 24.64
CA ASP A 360 31.41 21.59 23.91
C ASP A 360 31.92 20.14 23.99
N ILE A 361 31.00 19.19 23.76
CA ILE A 361 31.25 17.74 23.79
C ILE A 361 31.12 17.18 22.36
N GLU A 362 31.95 16.19 22.02
CA GLU A 362 31.86 15.49 20.73
C GLU A 362 30.50 14.80 20.54
N LYS A 363 29.83 15.12 19.42
CA LYS A 363 28.50 14.61 19.06
C LYS A 363 28.39 13.09 19.08
N ASN A 364 29.35 12.39 18.45
CA ASN A 364 29.32 10.93 18.34
C ASN A 364 29.32 10.24 19.70
N LYS A 365 30.15 10.74 20.63
CA LYS A 365 30.23 10.22 22.00
C LYS A 365 28.94 10.47 22.77
N LEU A 366 28.33 11.64 22.60
CA LEU A 366 27.07 11.97 23.27
C LEU A 366 25.90 11.15 22.72
N MET A 367 25.84 10.90 21.41
CA MET A 367 24.83 10.02 20.81
C MET A 367 24.87 8.60 21.39
N GLU A 368 26.07 8.05 21.61
CA GLU A 368 26.20 6.74 22.27
C GLU A 368 25.66 6.76 23.70
N GLN A 369 25.92 7.83 24.45
CA GLN A 369 25.53 7.98 25.86
C GLN A 369 24.04 8.29 26.06
N LEU A 370 23.37 8.89 25.06
CA LEU A 370 21.96 9.25 25.16
C LEU A 370 21.01 8.06 25.00
N TRP A 371 21.47 6.93 24.45
CA TRP A 371 20.63 5.74 24.22
C TRP A 371 21.22 4.45 24.78
N GLY A 372 20.39 3.64 25.45
CA GLY A 372 20.76 2.36 26.04
C GLY A 372 21.06 2.46 27.53
N ASP A 373 21.88 1.53 28.04
CA ASP A 373 22.24 1.40 29.46
C ASP A 373 23.36 2.36 29.85
N HIS A 374 23.12 3.65 29.64
CA HIS A 374 23.99 4.73 30.04
C HIS A 374 23.24 5.64 31.03
N PHE A 375 23.79 5.75 32.24
CA PHE A 375 23.21 6.49 33.34
C PHE A 375 24.07 7.70 33.67
N PHE A 376 23.41 8.83 33.92
CA PHE A 376 24.04 10.08 34.32
C PHE A 376 23.67 10.38 35.78
N SER A 377 24.69 10.65 36.59
CA SER A 377 24.52 11.02 38.00
C SER A 377 24.61 12.56 38.14
N PRO A 378 23.51 13.27 38.45
CA PRO A 378 23.53 14.74 38.58
C PRO A 378 24.49 15.25 39.65
N MET A 379 24.69 14.46 40.72
CA MET A 379 25.58 14.81 41.83
C MET A 379 27.07 14.71 41.45
N THR A 380 27.45 13.68 40.70
CA THR A 380 28.86 13.42 40.35
C THR A 380 29.23 13.94 38.96
N LYS A 381 28.24 14.30 38.14
CA LYS A 381 28.37 14.70 36.72
C LYS A 381 29.16 13.68 35.89
N LYS A 382 29.05 12.40 36.24
CA LYS A 382 29.71 11.27 35.56
C LYS A 382 28.68 10.36 34.92
N TRP A 383 29.12 9.75 33.82
CA TRP A 383 28.40 8.67 33.13
C TRP A 383 28.84 7.32 33.67
N SER A 384 27.89 6.42 33.89
CA SER A 384 28.11 5.02 34.26
C SER A 384 27.27 4.11 33.35
N THR A 385 27.71 2.87 33.17
CA THR A 385 26.90 1.82 32.50
C THR A 385 26.02 1.04 33.47
N ILE A 386 26.28 1.22 34.77
CA ILE A 386 25.54 0.57 35.86
C ILE A 386 24.66 1.61 36.53
N GLN A 387 23.42 1.24 36.81
CA GLN A 387 22.49 2.08 37.55
C GLN A 387 22.91 2.16 39.03
N GLU A 388 23.48 3.30 39.43
CA GLU A 388 23.77 3.64 40.82
C GLU A 388 22.59 4.35 41.48
N LYS A 389 22.53 4.36 42.82
CA LYS A 389 21.48 5.07 43.57
C LYS A 389 21.53 6.58 43.27
N GLY A 390 20.49 7.09 42.61
CA GLY A 390 20.38 8.49 42.20
C GLY A 390 20.89 8.79 40.79
N SER A 391 21.35 7.77 40.05
CA SER A 391 21.64 7.89 38.62
C SER A 391 20.35 7.74 37.80
N VAL A 392 20.21 8.58 36.78
CA VAL A 392 19.06 8.57 35.86
C VAL A 392 19.58 8.25 34.47
N ARG A 393 18.84 7.47 33.68
CA ARG A 393 19.24 7.13 32.30
C ARG A 393 19.43 8.39 31.47
N GLY A 394 20.42 8.39 30.57
CA GLY A 394 20.76 9.53 29.71
C GLY A 394 19.55 10.06 28.92
N PHE A 395 18.81 9.17 28.26
CA PHE A 395 17.58 9.51 27.54
C PHE A 395 16.54 10.20 28.45
N CYS A 396 16.25 9.60 29.61
CA CYS A 396 15.27 10.12 30.56
C CYS A 396 15.69 11.50 31.10
N GLN A 397 16.97 11.67 31.42
CA GLN A 397 17.49 12.89 32.03
C GLN A 397 17.57 14.07 31.05
N PHE A 398 18.07 13.84 29.83
CA PHE A 398 18.39 14.90 28.87
C PHE A 398 17.31 15.11 27.81
N ILE A 399 16.41 14.16 27.59
CA ILE A 399 15.37 14.28 26.54
C ILE A 399 13.98 14.35 27.18
N LEU A 400 13.56 13.29 27.88
CA LEU A 400 12.19 13.22 28.42
C LEU A 400 11.94 14.20 29.57
N ASN A 401 12.90 14.43 30.45
CA ASN A 401 12.70 15.31 31.61
C ASN A 401 12.46 16.78 31.21
N PRO A 402 13.23 17.40 30.28
CA PRO A 402 12.90 18.72 29.74
C PRO A 402 11.49 18.80 29.12
N ILE A 403 11.10 17.80 28.32
CA ILE A 403 9.77 17.74 27.70
C ILE A 403 8.69 17.65 28.79
N ASN A 404 8.86 16.77 29.77
CA ASN A 404 7.91 16.59 30.87
C ASN A 404 7.79 17.84 31.76
N GLN A 405 8.89 18.55 32.00
CA GLN A 405 8.86 19.81 32.74
C GLN A 405 8.06 20.86 31.98
N LEU A 406 8.27 20.98 30.66
CA LEU A 406 7.52 21.89 29.81
C LEU A 406 6.03 21.57 29.79
N PHE A 407 5.67 20.29 29.59
CA PHE A 407 4.28 19.81 29.61
C PHE A 407 3.62 20.12 30.97
N LYS A 408 4.28 19.79 32.09
CA LYS A 408 3.75 20.05 33.44
C LYS A 408 3.64 21.55 33.73
N ALA A 409 4.57 22.38 33.27
CA ALA A 409 4.53 23.83 33.51
C ALA A 409 3.36 24.49 32.74
N ILE A 410 3.16 24.11 31.48
CA ILE A 410 2.09 24.63 30.63
C ILE A 410 0.72 24.14 31.11
N MET A 411 0.55 22.84 31.36
CA MET A 411 -0.75 22.27 31.76
C MET A 411 -1.22 22.73 33.15
N ASN A 412 -0.28 23.10 34.05
CA ASN A 412 -0.61 23.67 35.36
C ASN A 412 -0.65 25.22 35.35
N SER A 413 -0.57 25.86 34.18
CA SER A 413 -0.59 27.32 34.01
C SER A 413 0.46 28.07 34.83
N ARG A 414 1.65 27.49 35.04
CA ARG A 414 2.75 28.09 35.81
C ARG A 414 3.59 29.04 34.95
N LYS A 415 3.08 30.27 34.76
CA LYS A 415 3.67 31.29 33.86
C LYS A 415 5.15 31.55 34.09
N ASP A 416 5.56 31.73 35.35
CA ASP A 416 6.96 32.05 35.69
C ASP A 416 7.95 30.90 35.41
N GLU A 417 7.47 29.66 35.37
CA GLU A 417 8.32 28.49 35.11
C GLU A 417 8.49 28.27 33.61
N PHE A 418 7.39 28.32 32.84
CA PHE A 418 7.49 28.07 31.40
C PHE A 418 8.12 29.24 30.63
N THR A 419 8.01 30.49 31.10
CA THR A 419 8.72 31.62 30.46
C THR A 419 10.24 31.48 30.59
N LYS A 420 10.73 31.00 31.74
CA LYS A 420 12.16 30.67 31.93
C LYS A 420 12.60 29.53 31.02
N LEU A 421 11.76 28.52 30.84
CA LEU A 421 12.03 27.43 29.90
C LEU A 421 12.05 27.91 28.44
N PHE A 422 11.19 28.87 28.07
CA PHE A 422 11.23 29.48 26.73
C PHE A 422 12.53 30.22 26.49
N GLU A 423 13.04 30.96 27.48
CA GLU A 423 14.36 31.60 27.41
C GLU A 423 15.49 30.57 27.32
N GLU A 424 15.43 29.47 28.09
CA GLU A 424 16.47 28.42 28.03
C GLU A 424 16.49 27.67 26.70
N PHE A 425 15.32 27.47 26.09
CA PHE A 425 15.16 26.74 24.82
C PHE A 425 15.18 27.65 23.58
N ASN A 426 15.37 28.97 23.76
CA ASN A 426 15.32 29.98 22.69
C ASN A 426 14.01 29.95 21.87
N ILE A 427 12.86 29.86 22.55
CA ILE A 427 11.53 29.85 21.91
C ILE A 427 10.96 31.28 21.92
N GLU A 428 10.82 31.90 20.75
CA GLU A 428 10.23 33.24 20.62
C GLU A 428 8.72 33.16 20.27
N LEU A 429 7.89 33.80 21.09
CA LEU A 429 6.44 33.95 20.88
C LEU A 429 6.10 35.44 20.78
N GLN A 430 5.51 35.88 19.67
CA GLN A 430 5.20 37.30 19.44
C GLN A 430 3.87 37.72 20.12
N ASP A 431 2.72 37.20 19.69
CA ASP A 431 1.38 37.67 20.12
C ASP A 431 0.42 36.54 20.59
N GLU A 432 0.93 35.34 20.89
CA GLU A 432 0.10 34.12 21.10
C GLU A 432 -0.07 33.71 22.58
N LEU A 433 0.41 34.51 23.54
CA LEU A 433 0.33 34.27 24.99
C LEU A 433 -1.10 34.27 25.57
N SER A 434 -2.12 34.53 24.75
CA SER A 434 -3.53 34.48 25.14
C SER A 434 -4.16 33.09 25.03
N LYS A 435 -3.52 32.14 24.34
CA LYS A 435 -3.97 30.75 24.25
C LYS A 435 -3.48 29.99 25.49
N ASP A 436 -4.34 29.20 26.13
CA ASP A 436 -4.02 28.42 27.33
C ASP A 436 -4.20 26.90 27.08
N GLY A 437 -3.49 26.08 27.87
CA GLY A 437 -3.63 24.62 27.85
C GLY A 437 -3.01 23.93 26.62
N ILE A 438 -3.74 22.98 26.04
CA ILE A 438 -3.26 22.10 24.95
C ILE A 438 -2.91 22.90 23.68
N LEU A 439 -3.65 23.97 23.36
CA LEU A 439 -3.38 24.80 22.19
C LEU A 439 -2.04 25.53 22.30
N LEU A 440 -1.71 26.04 23.49
CA LEU A 440 -0.41 26.65 23.74
C LEU A 440 0.71 25.62 23.65
N LEU A 441 0.51 24.45 24.26
CA LEU A 441 1.45 23.34 24.20
C LEU A 441 1.77 22.95 22.75
N LYS A 442 0.74 22.81 21.91
CA LYS A 442 0.87 22.51 20.49
C LYS A 442 1.73 23.54 19.75
N LEU A 443 1.46 24.83 19.95
CA LEU A 443 2.22 25.91 19.29
C LEU A 443 3.67 25.96 19.75
N VAL A 444 3.92 25.84 21.06
CA VAL A 444 5.27 25.83 21.64
C VAL A 444 6.07 24.64 21.13
N MET A 445 5.48 23.44 21.14
CA MET A 445 6.16 22.22 20.72
C MET A 445 6.47 22.24 19.22
N ASN A 446 5.54 22.71 18.38
CA ASN A 446 5.78 22.84 16.94
C ASN A 446 6.91 23.84 16.63
N LYS A 447 7.01 24.95 17.38
CA LYS A 447 8.13 25.90 17.23
C LYS A 447 9.46 25.34 17.72
N TRP A 448 9.46 24.59 18.82
CA TRP A 448 10.69 24.04 19.39
C TRP A 448 11.22 22.84 18.60
N LEU A 449 10.33 21.95 18.20
CA LEU A 449 10.63 20.64 17.63
C LEU A 449 9.67 20.34 16.44
N PRO A 450 9.80 21.05 15.32
CA PRO A 450 8.91 20.89 14.17
C PRO A 450 9.02 19.49 13.56
N ILE A 451 7.90 18.76 13.53
CA ILE A 451 7.83 17.35 13.09
C ILE A 451 8.26 17.16 11.63
N ASP A 452 7.85 18.09 10.78
CA ASP A 452 7.98 18.11 9.33
C ASP A 452 9.44 18.17 8.90
N ASP A 453 10.24 19.07 9.47
CA ASP A 453 11.67 19.17 9.15
C ASP A 453 12.43 17.91 9.58
N ILE A 454 12.01 17.30 10.68
CA ILE A 454 12.68 16.14 11.28
C ILE A 454 12.37 14.89 10.47
N LEU A 455 11.10 14.67 10.10
CA LEU A 455 10.72 13.57 9.22
C LEU A 455 11.46 13.63 7.88
N LEU A 456 11.41 14.79 7.19
CA LEU A 456 12.02 14.95 5.88
C LEU A 456 13.55 14.81 5.92
N THR A 457 14.20 15.40 6.93
CA THR A 457 15.65 15.24 7.13
C THR A 457 16.02 13.77 7.35
N THR A 458 15.28 13.08 8.21
CA THR A 458 15.56 11.68 8.56
C THR A 458 15.37 10.76 7.36
N MET A 459 14.29 10.97 6.60
CA MET A 459 14.01 10.24 5.36
C MET A 459 15.13 10.41 4.34
N VAL A 460 15.63 11.63 4.12
CA VAL A 460 16.69 11.91 3.14
C VAL A 460 18.02 11.28 3.53
N ILE A 461 18.41 11.40 4.80
CA ILE A 461 19.70 10.90 5.32
C ILE A 461 19.73 9.37 5.36
N HIS A 462 18.68 8.72 5.86
CA HIS A 462 18.73 7.30 6.16
C HIS A 462 18.22 6.41 5.01
N LEU A 463 17.26 6.87 4.19
CA LEU A 463 16.75 6.07 3.07
C LEU A 463 17.62 6.21 1.82
N PRO A 464 17.78 5.11 1.05
CA PRO A 464 18.61 5.12 -0.15
C PRO A 464 17.95 5.86 -1.31
N SER A 465 18.78 6.34 -2.23
CA SER A 465 18.32 6.77 -3.55
C SER A 465 17.94 5.57 -4.43
N PRO A 466 17.12 5.74 -5.48
CA PRO A 466 16.87 4.74 -6.51
C PRO A 466 18.14 4.08 -7.05
N VAL A 467 19.21 4.86 -7.23
CA VAL A 467 20.49 4.39 -7.78
C VAL A 467 21.20 3.42 -6.82
N LEU A 468 21.13 3.68 -5.51
CA LEU A 468 21.67 2.76 -4.51
C LEU A 468 20.76 1.54 -4.31
N ALA A 469 19.45 1.76 -4.20
CA ALA A 469 18.47 0.71 -3.93
C ALA A 469 18.43 -0.34 -5.06
N GLN A 470 18.44 0.09 -6.32
CA GLN A 470 18.35 -0.83 -7.45
C GLN A 470 19.59 -1.75 -7.55
N LYS A 471 20.78 -1.31 -7.12
CA LYS A 471 22.00 -2.14 -7.20
C LYS A 471 21.88 -3.50 -6.52
N TYR A 472 21.27 -3.52 -5.32
CA TYR A 472 21.08 -4.74 -4.55
C TYR A 472 19.68 -5.34 -4.70
N ARG A 473 18.70 -4.62 -5.26
CA ARG A 473 17.32 -5.11 -5.48
C ARG A 473 17.10 -5.74 -6.85
N THR A 474 17.89 -5.39 -7.87
CA THR A 474 17.63 -5.83 -9.26
C THR A 474 17.61 -7.35 -9.41
N GLU A 475 18.45 -8.06 -8.64
CA GLU A 475 18.46 -9.53 -8.56
C GLU A 475 17.08 -10.11 -8.21
N LEU A 476 16.36 -9.45 -7.30
CA LEU A 476 15.03 -9.88 -6.86
C LEU A 476 13.92 -9.35 -7.78
N LEU A 477 14.09 -8.14 -8.32
CA LEU A 477 13.07 -7.47 -9.14
C LEU A 477 12.99 -7.99 -10.57
N TYR A 478 14.07 -8.44 -11.20
CA TYR A 478 14.05 -8.85 -12.61
C TYR A 478 14.00 -10.37 -12.76
N ALA A 479 12.99 -10.90 -13.48
CA ALA A 479 12.86 -12.35 -13.69
C ALA A 479 13.86 -12.91 -14.73
N GLY A 480 14.46 -12.03 -15.53
CA GLY A 480 15.39 -12.42 -16.58
C GLY A 480 16.82 -12.68 -16.10
N PRO A 481 17.73 -12.98 -17.05
CA PRO A 481 19.12 -13.31 -16.73
C PRO A 481 19.84 -12.12 -16.08
N HIS A 482 20.65 -12.38 -15.05
CA HIS A 482 21.42 -11.36 -14.34
C HIS A 482 22.58 -10.72 -15.14
N ASN A 483 22.77 -11.13 -16.40
CA ASN A 483 23.82 -10.62 -17.28
C ASN A 483 23.25 -9.90 -18.51
N ASP A 484 21.93 -9.74 -18.60
CA ASP A 484 21.28 -9.08 -19.73
C ASP A 484 21.46 -7.55 -19.66
N ASP A 485 21.45 -6.88 -20.82
CA ASP A 485 21.59 -5.42 -20.92
C ASP A 485 20.48 -4.71 -20.14
N VAL A 486 19.28 -5.30 -20.12
CA VAL A 486 18.14 -4.82 -19.33
C VAL A 486 18.43 -4.91 -17.83
N PHE A 487 19.02 -6.02 -17.37
CA PHE A 487 19.37 -6.21 -15.97
C PHE A 487 20.42 -5.18 -15.52
N LEU A 488 21.50 -5.02 -16.28
CA LEU A 488 22.55 -4.04 -15.99
C LEU A 488 22.03 -2.60 -15.99
N SER A 489 21.06 -2.30 -16.86
CA SER A 489 20.45 -0.98 -16.95
C SER A 489 19.52 -0.67 -15.78
N ILE A 490 18.76 -1.67 -15.30
CA ILE A 490 17.99 -1.54 -14.05
C ILE A 490 18.96 -1.41 -12.87
N GLN A 491 20.01 -2.24 -12.80
CA GLN A 491 20.96 -2.23 -11.68
C GLN A 491 21.66 -0.87 -11.50
N SER A 492 21.97 -0.20 -12.61
CA SER A 492 22.64 1.10 -12.61
C SER A 492 21.69 2.30 -12.62
N CYS A 493 20.37 2.08 -12.65
CA CYS A 493 19.36 3.13 -12.85
C CYS A 493 19.70 4.02 -14.06
N ASN A 494 19.96 3.40 -15.22
CA ASN A 494 20.47 4.10 -16.39
C ASN A 494 19.34 4.73 -17.23
N SER A 495 19.33 6.06 -17.33
CA SER A 495 18.33 6.79 -18.13
C SER A 495 18.49 6.58 -19.64
N ASN A 496 19.69 6.21 -20.11
CA ASN A 496 19.94 5.93 -21.53
C ASN A 496 19.76 4.44 -21.89
N GLY A 497 19.38 3.60 -20.91
CA GLY A 497 19.12 2.18 -21.12
C GLY A 497 17.77 1.88 -21.77
N PRO A 498 17.43 0.60 -21.98
CA PRO A 498 16.10 0.18 -22.42
C PRO A 498 15.05 0.61 -21.39
N LEU A 499 13.88 1.01 -21.88
CA LEU A 499 12.78 1.41 -21.01
C LEU A 499 12.28 0.18 -20.23
N MET A 500 12.17 0.33 -18.92
CA MET A 500 11.55 -0.65 -18.03
C MET A 500 10.68 0.09 -17.02
N ILE A 501 9.37 -0.13 -17.07
CA ILE A 501 8.40 0.42 -16.12
C ILE A 501 7.65 -0.73 -15.48
N TYR A 502 7.49 -0.70 -14.16
CA TYR A 502 6.58 -1.59 -13.45
C TYR A 502 5.29 -0.85 -13.10
N ILE A 503 4.15 -1.38 -13.56
CA ILE A 503 2.83 -0.90 -13.18
C ILE A 503 2.36 -1.70 -11.97
N SER A 504 2.02 -0.96 -10.91
CA SER A 504 1.63 -1.49 -9.60
C SER A 504 0.10 -1.53 -9.44
N LYS A 505 -0.58 -0.45 -9.80
CA LYS A 505 -2.03 -0.30 -9.62
C LYS A 505 -2.64 0.53 -10.75
N ILE A 506 -3.92 0.32 -11.02
CA ILE A 506 -4.71 1.18 -11.90
C ILE A 506 -5.64 2.02 -11.02
N ILE A 507 -5.61 3.34 -11.21
CA ILE A 507 -6.37 4.30 -10.41
C ILE A 507 -7.40 4.99 -11.31
N PRO A 508 -8.70 5.00 -10.95
CA PRO A 508 -9.71 5.73 -11.70
C PRO A 508 -9.57 7.24 -11.50
N THR A 509 -9.91 8.02 -12.52
CA THR A 509 -10.05 9.49 -12.41
C THR A 509 -11.33 9.88 -11.69
N LEU A 510 -11.35 11.09 -11.11
CA LEU A 510 -12.56 11.72 -10.54
C LEU A 510 -13.72 11.76 -11.56
N ASN A 511 -13.42 11.98 -12.83
CA ASN A 511 -14.41 12.01 -13.92
C ASN A 511 -14.86 10.62 -14.39
N LYS A 512 -14.41 9.54 -13.72
CA LYS A 512 -14.77 8.11 -13.91
C LYS A 512 -14.65 7.56 -15.35
N SER A 513 -14.12 8.34 -16.29
CA SER A 513 -14.03 7.98 -17.72
C SER A 513 -12.60 7.59 -18.15
N HIS A 514 -11.61 7.93 -17.33
CA HIS A 514 -10.21 7.66 -17.60
C HIS A 514 -9.56 6.94 -16.41
N TYR A 515 -8.58 6.10 -16.70
CA TYR A 515 -7.81 5.35 -15.72
C TYR A 515 -6.33 5.63 -15.90
N TYR A 516 -5.64 5.84 -14.78
CA TYR A 516 -4.19 5.98 -14.71
C TYR A 516 -3.58 4.64 -14.35
N ALA A 517 -2.69 4.14 -15.20
CA ALA A 517 -1.82 3.04 -14.82
C ALA A 517 -0.63 3.62 -14.06
N PHE A 518 -0.57 3.31 -12.78
CA PHE A 518 0.37 3.88 -11.83
C PHE A 518 1.58 2.96 -11.65
N GLY A 519 2.78 3.52 -11.76
CA GLY A 519 4.01 2.73 -11.75
C GLY A 519 5.30 3.53 -11.65
N ARG A 520 6.42 2.82 -11.64
CA ARG A 520 7.78 3.38 -11.53
C ARG A 520 8.61 3.03 -12.75
N VAL A 521 9.36 4.01 -13.25
CA VAL A 521 10.37 3.81 -14.29
C VAL A 521 11.66 3.32 -13.63
N PHE A 522 12.07 2.09 -13.90
CA PHE A 522 13.29 1.49 -13.36
C PHE A 522 14.51 1.75 -14.23
N SER A 523 14.35 1.79 -15.55
CA SER A 523 15.42 2.04 -16.53
C SER A 523 14.85 2.79 -17.74
N GLY A 524 15.70 3.56 -18.42
CA GLY A 524 15.34 4.33 -19.60
C GLY A 524 14.59 5.64 -19.30
N ILE A 525 14.05 6.24 -20.37
CA ILE A 525 13.20 7.43 -20.32
C ILE A 525 11.90 7.09 -21.05
N VAL A 526 10.75 7.36 -20.40
CA VAL A 526 9.44 7.21 -21.04
C VAL A 526 9.05 8.52 -21.71
N LYS A 527 8.52 8.45 -22.93
CA LYS A 527 8.01 9.63 -23.65
C LYS A 527 6.54 9.49 -24.03
N SER A 528 5.84 10.63 -24.07
CA SER A 528 4.48 10.68 -24.58
C SER A 528 4.44 10.28 -26.07
N ASN A 529 3.43 9.50 -26.45
CA ASN A 529 3.22 8.88 -27.76
C ASN A 529 4.28 7.86 -28.20
N GLU A 530 5.12 7.36 -27.29
CA GLU A 530 6.10 6.31 -27.58
C GLU A 530 5.43 4.93 -27.75
N HIS A 531 5.93 4.14 -28.70
CA HIS A 531 5.51 2.75 -28.92
C HIS A 531 6.17 1.83 -27.89
N VAL A 532 5.37 1.16 -27.07
CA VAL A 532 5.85 0.29 -26.00
C VAL A 532 5.22 -1.09 -26.05
N ARG A 533 5.94 -2.07 -25.50
CA ARG A 533 5.47 -3.43 -25.26
C ARG A 533 4.96 -3.52 -23.83
N LEU A 534 3.72 -3.97 -23.67
CA LEU A 534 3.07 -4.24 -22.41
C LEU A 534 3.13 -5.75 -22.18
N LEU A 535 3.92 -6.15 -21.18
CA LEU A 535 4.05 -7.52 -20.70
C LEU A 535 3.09 -7.69 -19.52
N GLY A 536 2.06 -8.52 -19.71
CA GLY A 536 1.14 -8.86 -18.64
C GLY A 536 1.79 -9.81 -17.60
N PRO A 537 1.08 -10.09 -16.50
CA PRO A 537 1.59 -10.87 -15.38
C PRO A 537 1.97 -12.31 -15.77
N ASN A 538 1.30 -12.89 -16.77
CA ASN A 538 1.51 -14.28 -17.19
C ASN A 538 2.35 -14.39 -18.48
N TYR A 539 2.98 -13.29 -18.91
CA TYR A 539 3.82 -13.28 -20.11
C TYR A 539 5.00 -14.25 -19.95
N ILE A 540 5.16 -15.12 -20.95
CA ILE A 540 6.31 -16.03 -21.06
C ILE A 540 7.15 -15.60 -22.25
N PRO A 541 8.47 -15.37 -22.09
CA PRO A 541 9.35 -14.98 -23.18
C PRO A 541 9.24 -15.93 -24.39
N GLY A 542 9.03 -15.36 -25.58
CA GLY A 542 8.88 -16.09 -26.84
C GLY A 542 7.43 -16.44 -27.23
N LYS A 543 6.48 -16.35 -26.28
CA LYS A 543 5.05 -16.46 -26.60
C LYS A 543 4.43 -15.09 -26.90
N ARG A 544 3.32 -15.10 -27.65
CA ARG A 544 2.48 -13.91 -27.90
C ARG A 544 1.34 -13.75 -26.90
N GLU A 545 1.15 -14.73 -26.02
CA GLU A 545 0.17 -14.69 -24.94
C GLU A 545 0.54 -13.57 -23.97
N ASP A 546 -0.44 -12.74 -23.59
CA ASP A 546 -0.28 -11.64 -22.62
C ASP A 546 0.77 -10.57 -23.00
N LEU A 547 0.98 -10.38 -24.31
CA LEU A 547 1.84 -9.35 -24.90
C LEU A 547 1.02 -8.38 -25.76
N TYR A 548 1.09 -7.08 -25.46
CA TYR A 548 0.40 -6.03 -26.23
C TYR A 548 1.36 -4.94 -26.68
N ILE A 549 1.24 -4.46 -27.91
CA ILE A 549 2.05 -3.34 -28.44
C ILE A 549 1.14 -2.14 -28.64
N LYS A 550 1.37 -1.07 -27.86
CA LYS A 550 0.50 0.11 -27.79
C LYS A 550 1.30 1.37 -27.50
N ASN A 551 0.65 2.52 -27.64
CA ASN A 551 1.28 3.82 -27.44
C ASN A 551 0.83 4.39 -26.10
N ILE A 552 1.77 4.96 -25.37
CA ILE A 552 1.46 5.74 -24.17
C ILE A 552 0.89 7.08 -24.63
N GLN A 553 -0.34 7.41 -24.24
CA GLN A 553 -0.97 8.65 -24.73
C GLN A 553 -0.36 9.88 -24.05
N ARG A 554 -0.27 9.85 -22.71
CA ARG A 554 0.29 10.92 -21.88
C ARG A 554 0.88 10.36 -20.61
N ILE A 555 1.88 11.06 -20.08
CA ILE A 555 2.49 10.80 -18.77
C ILE A 555 2.01 11.90 -17.82
N VAL A 556 1.69 11.51 -16.59
CA VAL A 556 1.30 12.44 -15.53
C VAL A 556 2.10 12.17 -14.26
N VAL A 557 2.42 13.23 -13.53
CA VAL A 557 2.97 13.16 -12.18
C VAL A 557 1.93 13.69 -11.20
N MET A 558 1.78 12.98 -10.08
CA MET A 558 0.87 13.36 -9.01
C MET A 558 1.60 14.25 -8.00
N MET A 559 1.09 15.47 -7.81
CA MET A 559 1.60 16.48 -6.88
C MET A 559 0.53 16.77 -5.84
N GLY A 560 0.39 15.85 -4.88
CA GLY A 560 -0.72 15.84 -3.92
C GLY A 560 -2.05 15.57 -4.62
N GLN A 561 -3.00 16.50 -4.49
CA GLN A 561 -4.30 16.41 -5.17
C GLN A 561 -4.25 16.88 -6.63
N SER A 562 -3.18 17.56 -7.03
CA SER A 562 -3.02 18.07 -8.41
C SER A 562 -2.29 17.06 -9.29
N ILE A 563 -2.64 17.05 -10.58
CA ILE A 563 -2.04 16.15 -11.59
C ILE A 563 -1.37 17.02 -12.64
N GLN A 564 -0.08 16.81 -12.85
CA GLN A 564 0.70 17.56 -13.82
C GLN A 564 1.09 16.67 -15.01
N PRO A 565 0.65 16.98 -16.24
CA PRO A 565 1.12 16.29 -17.43
C PRO A 565 2.58 16.66 -17.74
N ILE A 566 3.37 15.68 -18.15
CA ILE A 566 4.76 15.86 -18.55
C ILE A 566 5.05 15.11 -19.86
N ASP A 567 6.01 15.61 -20.63
CA ASP A 567 6.35 15.05 -21.95
C ASP A 567 7.24 13.82 -21.86
N ASP A 568 8.22 13.85 -20.95
CA ASP A 568 9.17 12.77 -20.71
C ASP A 568 9.55 12.62 -19.22
N LEU A 569 9.91 11.39 -18.84
CA LEU A 569 10.31 11.08 -17.46
C LEU A 569 11.44 10.03 -17.42
N SER A 570 12.51 10.33 -16.68
CA SER A 570 13.65 9.43 -16.48
C SER A 570 13.42 8.38 -15.41
N CYS A 571 14.23 7.31 -15.48
CA CYS A 571 14.30 6.26 -14.46
C CYS A 571 14.50 6.79 -13.03
N GLY A 572 14.02 6.03 -12.05
CA GLY A 572 14.00 6.39 -10.64
C GLY A 572 12.71 7.06 -10.18
N ASN A 573 11.93 7.64 -11.10
CA ASN A 573 10.69 8.36 -10.81
C ASN A 573 9.43 7.48 -10.89
N ILE A 574 8.39 7.98 -10.24
CA ILE A 574 7.04 7.40 -10.22
C ILE A 574 6.11 8.24 -11.10
N CYS A 575 5.24 7.60 -11.87
CA CYS A 575 4.28 8.28 -12.75
C CYS A 575 2.97 7.53 -12.94
N GLY A 576 1.95 8.28 -13.34
CA GLY A 576 0.73 7.75 -13.95
C GLY A 576 0.85 7.77 -15.47
N LEU A 577 0.40 6.70 -16.12
CA LEU A 577 0.35 6.57 -17.58
C LEU A 577 -1.09 6.46 -18.06
N ILE A 578 -1.42 7.21 -19.11
CA ILE A 578 -2.75 7.22 -19.74
C ILE A 578 -2.71 6.39 -21.02
N GLY A 579 -3.76 5.60 -21.26
CA GLY A 579 -3.98 4.85 -22.52
C GLY A 579 -3.64 3.37 -22.47
N ILE A 580 -3.06 2.87 -21.37
CA ILE A 580 -2.63 1.47 -21.25
C ILE A 580 -3.54 0.60 -20.36
N HIS A 581 -4.47 1.20 -19.61
CA HIS A 581 -5.34 0.52 -18.64
C HIS A 581 -6.19 -0.63 -19.21
N ARG A 582 -6.50 -0.60 -20.51
CA ARG A 582 -7.36 -1.64 -21.14
C ARG A 582 -6.64 -2.97 -21.38
N TYR A 583 -5.31 -2.96 -21.35
CA TYR A 583 -4.48 -4.10 -21.73
C TYR A 583 -3.85 -4.79 -20.52
N LEU A 584 -3.74 -4.08 -19.40
CA LEU A 584 -3.24 -4.61 -18.15
C LEU A 584 -4.41 -4.85 -17.19
N VAL A 585 -4.44 -6.03 -16.58
CA VAL A 585 -5.52 -6.41 -15.66
C VAL A 585 -5.20 -6.02 -14.22
N ARG A 586 -3.93 -6.10 -13.77
CA ARG A 586 -3.54 -5.75 -12.39
C ARG A 586 -2.21 -5.01 -12.37
N THR A 587 -1.16 -5.78 -12.56
CA THR A 587 0.22 -5.33 -12.66
C THR A 587 0.74 -5.66 -14.06
N GLY A 588 1.86 -5.06 -14.43
CA GLY A 588 2.49 -5.33 -15.71
C GLY A 588 3.83 -4.67 -15.83
N THR A 589 4.63 -5.18 -16.76
CA THR A 589 5.92 -4.57 -17.11
C THR A 589 5.82 -3.92 -18.48
N ILE A 590 6.26 -2.68 -18.60
CA ILE A 590 6.32 -1.95 -19.88
C ILE A 590 7.76 -1.85 -20.30
N THR A 591 8.04 -2.16 -21.56
CA THR A 591 9.40 -2.10 -22.10
C THR A 591 9.45 -1.72 -23.57
N THR A 592 10.58 -1.16 -23.98
CA THR A 592 10.94 -0.98 -25.40
C THR A 592 11.81 -2.11 -25.95
N SER A 593 12.41 -2.93 -25.08
CA SER A 593 13.29 -4.03 -25.48
C SER A 593 12.51 -5.27 -25.88
N GLU A 594 13.01 -6.00 -26.88
CA GLU A 594 12.38 -7.25 -27.32
C GLU A 594 12.71 -8.46 -26.47
N HIS A 595 13.90 -8.44 -25.87
CA HIS A 595 14.45 -9.52 -25.05
C HIS A 595 14.11 -9.39 -23.56
N ALA A 596 13.51 -8.25 -23.18
CA ALA A 596 13.12 -7.98 -21.80
C ALA A 596 12.12 -9.02 -21.27
N GLN A 597 12.36 -9.41 -20.03
CA GLN A 597 11.44 -10.22 -19.24
C GLN A 597 10.67 -9.34 -18.25
N SER A 598 9.60 -9.90 -17.67
CA SER A 598 8.79 -9.18 -16.70
C SER A 598 9.57 -8.91 -15.40
N ILE A 599 9.26 -7.78 -14.77
CA ILE A 599 9.65 -7.52 -13.38
C ILE A 599 8.84 -8.47 -12.49
N CYS A 600 9.53 -9.17 -11.59
CA CYS A 600 8.98 -10.10 -10.62
C CYS A 600 7.92 -9.42 -9.77
N MET A 601 6.73 -10.00 -9.76
CA MET A 601 5.65 -9.58 -8.87
C MET A 601 5.83 -10.24 -7.50
N LEU A 602 5.49 -9.51 -6.44
CA LEU A 602 5.21 -10.13 -5.15
C LEU A 602 4.00 -11.06 -5.32
N LYS A 603 4.21 -12.36 -5.15
CA LYS A 603 3.10 -13.29 -4.95
C LYS A 603 2.50 -13.00 -3.59
N THR A 604 1.30 -12.41 -3.59
CA THR A 604 0.49 -12.30 -2.38
C THR A 604 -0.08 -13.68 -2.08
N ASN A 605 0.35 -14.30 -0.98
CA ASN A 605 -0.14 -15.63 -0.56
C ASN A 605 -1.58 -15.61 -0.03
N ILE A 606 -2.29 -14.49 -0.14
CA ILE A 606 -3.66 -14.33 0.32
C ILE A 606 -4.58 -14.63 -0.86
N ASN A 607 -5.24 -15.78 -0.79
CA ASN A 607 -6.30 -16.11 -1.72
C ASN A 607 -7.58 -15.39 -1.30
N SER A 608 -8.40 -14.99 -2.27
CA SER A 608 -9.78 -14.58 -2.02
C SER A 608 -10.55 -15.81 -1.55
N ILE A 609 -11.13 -15.78 -0.35
CA ILE A 609 -11.76 -16.95 0.29
C ILE A 609 -13.28 -16.80 0.34
N VAL A 610 -13.77 -15.59 0.59
CA VAL A 610 -15.20 -15.31 0.67
C VAL A 610 -15.68 -14.87 -0.71
N TYR A 611 -16.75 -15.48 -1.21
CA TYR A 611 -17.34 -15.06 -2.48
C TYR A 611 -18.85 -15.00 -2.43
N VAL A 612 -19.40 -14.18 -3.32
CA VAL A 612 -20.84 -14.04 -3.54
C VAL A 612 -21.13 -14.09 -5.02
N THR A 613 -22.32 -14.58 -5.37
CA THR A 613 -22.86 -14.41 -6.71
C THR A 613 -23.52 -13.03 -6.81
N VAL A 614 -23.27 -12.34 -7.92
CA VAL A 614 -23.75 -10.98 -8.18
C VAL A 614 -24.54 -10.99 -9.47
N GLU A 615 -25.78 -10.56 -9.42
CA GLU A 615 -26.66 -10.46 -10.58
C GLU A 615 -27.22 -9.04 -10.71
N PRO A 616 -27.41 -8.52 -11.93
CA PRO A 616 -28.10 -7.25 -12.08
C PRO A 616 -29.59 -7.46 -11.80
N THR A 617 -30.23 -6.52 -11.11
CA THR A 617 -31.69 -6.55 -10.90
C THR A 617 -32.47 -6.62 -12.22
N ASN A 618 -31.93 -5.97 -13.26
CA ASN A 618 -32.43 -5.98 -14.62
C ASN A 618 -31.44 -6.69 -15.55
N SER A 619 -31.87 -7.76 -16.21
CA SER A 619 -31.01 -8.56 -17.10
C SER A 619 -30.46 -7.78 -18.29
N ALA A 620 -31.09 -6.66 -18.70
CA ALA A 620 -30.58 -5.82 -19.78
C ALA A 620 -29.27 -5.09 -19.42
N ASP A 621 -29.00 -4.88 -18.12
CA ASP A 621 -27.82 -4.17 -17.62
C ASP A 621 -26.62 -5.10 -17.38
N LEU A 622 -26.72 -6.38 -17.74
CA LEU A 622 -25.64 -7.36 -17.63
C LEU A 622 -24.30 -6.89 -18.23
N PRO A 623 -24.25 -6.21 -19.40
CA PRO A 623 -22.98 -5.71 -19.95
C PRO A 623 -22.29 -4.71 -19.02
N LYS A 624 -23.06 -3.86 -18.33
CA LYS A 624 -22.51 -2.87 -17.37
C LYS A 624 -21.99 -3.55 -16.12
N LEU A 625 -22.65 -4.62 -15.64
CA LEU A 625 -22.15 -5.41 -14.52
C LEU A 625 -20.79 -6.03 -14.87
N VAL A 626 -20.69 -6.67 -16.03
CA VAL A 626 -19.44 -7.32 -16.47
C VAL A 626 -18.32 -6.30 -16.69
N GLU A 627 -18.63 -5.11 -17.23
CA GLU A 627 -17.65 -4.02 -17.33
C GLU A 627 -17.24 -3.50 -15.95
N GLY A 628 -18.19 -3.30 -15.04
CA GLY A 628 -17.93 -2.87 -13.67
C GLY A 628 -17.08 -3.86 -12.88
N MET A 629 -17.34 -5.17 -13.02
CA MET A 629 -16.54 -6.24 -12.41
C MET A 629 -15.10 -6.25 -12.94
N LYS A 630 -14.90 -6.02 -14.25
CA LYS A 630 -13.56 -5.88 -14.82
C LYS A 630 -12.82 -4.68 -14.23
N CYS A 631 -13.50 -3.54 -14.09
CA CYS A 631 -12.92 -2.35 -13.47
C CYS A 631 -12.59 -2.59 -11.99
N LEU A 632 -13.42 -3.33 -11.26
CA LEU A 632 -13.17 -3.67 -9.86
C LEU A 632 -11.89 -4.49 -9.68
N VAL A 633 -11.69 -5.53 -10.51
CA VAL A 633 -10.46 -6.36 -10.51
C VAL A 633 -9.21 -5.55 -10.88
N GLN A 634 -9.37 -4.50 -11.69
CA GLN A 634 -8.26 -3.61 -12.07
C GLN A 634 -7.81 -2.70 -10.94
N VAL A 635 -8.75 -2.23 -10.12
CA VAL A 635 -8.45 -1.31 -9.02
C VAL A 635 -8.02 -2.07 -7.77
N ASP A 636 -8.63 -3.23 -7.51
CA ASP A 636 -8.29 -4.06 -6.36
C ASP A 636 -7.63 -5.39 -6.78
N PRO A 637 -6.32 -5.57 -6.52
CA PRO A 637 -5.60 -6.77 -6.93
C PRO A 637 -6.07 -8.05 -6.21
N LEU A 638 -6.79 -7.94 -5.09
CA LEU A 638 -7.24 -9.09 -4.29
C LEU A 638 -8.64 -9.54 -4.63
N VAL A 639 -9.40 -8.72 -5.36
CA VAL A 639 -10.71 -9.10 -5.84
C VAL A 639 -10.55 -9.99 -7.06
N GLN A 640 -11.23 -11.13 -7.05
CA GLN A 640 -11.36 -12.01 -8.20
C GLN A 640 -12.80 -11.99 -8.66
N CYS A 641 -13.02 -11.49 -9.88
CA CYS A 641 -14.31 -11.56 -10.54
C CYS A 641 -14.21 -12.52 -11.73
N TYR A 642 -15.06 -13.54 -11.76
CA TYR A 642 -15.13 -14.48 -12.87
C TYR A 642 -16.57 -14.94 -13.09
N THR A 643 -16.82 -15.55 -14.25
CA THR A 643 -18.12 -16.14 -14.58
C THR A 643 -17.97 -17.64 -14.61
N GLU A 644 -18.81 -18.35 -13.88
CA GLU A 644 -18.82 -19.82 -13.87
C GLU A 644 -19.51 -20.40 -15.09
N GLN A 645 -19.32 -21.71 -15.31
CA GLN A 645 -19.98 -22.44 -16.40
C GLN A 645 -21.52 -22.48 -16.24
N SER A 646 -22.02 -22.32 -15.01
CA SER A 646 -23.44 -22.14 -14.68
C SER A 646 -24.03 -20.83 -15.25
N GLY A 647 -23.18 -19.86 -15.59
CA GLY A 647 -23.59 -18.52 -15.99
C GLY A 647 -23.68 -17.53 -14.83
N GLU A 648 -23.36 -17.96 -13.60
CA GLU A 648 -23.32 -17.08 -12.43
C GLU A 648 -22.05 -16.22 -12.42
N HIS A 649 -22.19 -14.95 -12.04
CA HIS A 649 -21.06 -14.02 -11.90
C HIS A 649 -20.62 -13.97 -10.44
N ILE A 650 -19.38 -14.38 -10.18
CA ILE A 650 -18.84 -14.48 -8.83
C ILE A 650 -17.88 -13.33 -8.57
N THR A 651 -18.01 -12.71 -7.39
CA THR A 651 -17.03 -11.78 -6.84
C THR A 651 -16.46 -12.37 -5.56
N ALA A 652 -15.17 -12.68 -5.57
CA ALA A 652 -14.44 -13.24 -4.44
C ALA A 652 -13.46 -12.21 -3.85
N CYS A 653 -13.46 -12.09 -2.52
CA CYS A 653 -12.65 -11.17 -1.72
C CYS A 653 -11.97 -11.92 -0.55
N VAL A 654 -11.13 -11.21 0.21
CA VAL A 654 -10.41 -11.80 1.35
C VAL A 654 -11.33 -12.03 2.56
N ASP A 655 -12.14 -11.03 2.91
CA ASP A 655 -13.06 -11.06 4.03
C ASP A 655 -14.42 -10.43 3.68
N GLU A 656 -15.38 -10.50 4.62
CA GLU A 656 -16.74 -9.98 4.42
C GLU A 656 -16.80 -8.45 4.36
N LEU A 657 -15.95 -7.75 5.12
CA LEU A 657 -15.91 -6.29 5.12
C LEU A 657 -15.36 -5.75 3.79
N HIS A 658 -14.26 -6.33 3.31
CA HIS A 658 -13.71 -6.04 1.99
C HIS A 658 -14.73 -6.32 0.90
N LEU A 659 -15.45 -7.43 1.00
CA LEU A 659 -16.51 -7.76 0.07
C LEU A 659 -17.62 -6.71 0.07
N LYS A 660 -18.12 -6.32 1.24
CA LYS A 660 -19.15 -5.28 1.37
C LYS A 660 -18.71 -3.97 0.71
N ASN A 661 -17.49 -3.52 1.02
CA ASN A 661 -16.94 -2.31 0.41
C ASN A 661 -16.83 -2.45 -1.12
N CYS A 662 -16.34 -3.59 -1.61
CA CYS A 662 -16.22 -3.85 -3.05
C CYS A 662 -17.57 -3.86 -3.76
N LEU A 663 -18.60 -4.44 -3.14
CA LEU A 663 -19.96 -4.45 -3.67
C LEU A 663 -20.57 -3.04 -3.72
N GLU A 664 -20.38 -2.24 -2.66
CA GLU A 664 -20.80 -0.84 -2.64
C GLU A 664 -20.09 -0.03 -3.73
N VAL A 665 -18.78 -0.25 -3.96
CA VAL A 665 -18.03 0.40 -5.05
C VAL A 665 -18.56 -0.07 -6.41
N LEU A 666 -18.82 -1.36 -6.56
CA LEU A 666 -19.33 -1.93 -7.80
C LEU A 666 -20.69 -1.34 -8.15
N GLU A 667 -21.62 -1.28 -7.19
CA GLU A 667 -22.96 -0.74 -7.36
C GLU A 667 -22.95 0.77 -7.60
N ARG A 668 -22.22 1.56 -6.79
CA ARG A 668 -22.25 3.03 -6.84
C ARG A 668 -21.32 3.66 -7.87
N ASN A 669 -20.14 3.07 -8.10
CA ASN A 669 -19.06 3.73 -8.84
C ASN A 669 -18.72 3.09 -10.19
N TYR A 670 -18.74 1.76 -10.31
CA TYR A 670 -18.29 1.10 -11.55
C TYR A 670 -19.45 0.64 -12.43
N ALA A 671 -20.31 -0.24 -11.92
CA ALA A 671 -21.45 -0.74 -12.67
C ALA A 671 -22.60 0.29 -12.71
N CYS A 672 -22.74 1.12 -11.65
CA CYS A 672 -23.77 2.17 -11.53
C CYS A 672 -25.19 1.63 -11.76
N ILE A 673 -25.44 0.41 -11.27
CA ILE A 673 -26.72 -0.31 -11.41
C ILE A 673 -27.05 -1.04 -10.11
N PRO A 674 -28.34 -1.21 -9.79
CA PRO A 674 -28.73 -1.98 -8.63
C PRO A 674 -28.46 -3.47 -8.83
N ILE A 675 -27.72 -4.06 -7.89
CA ILE A 675 -27.27 -5.46 -7.91
C ILE A 675 -28.00 -6.30 -6.85
N LYS A 676 -28.24 -7.57 -7.18
CA LYS A 676 -28.67 -8.61 -6.24
C LYS A 676 -27.45 -9.44 -5.88
N VAL A 677 -27.27 -9.69 -4.60
CA VAL A 677 -26.12 -10.41 -4.06
C VAL A 677 -26.64 -11.61 -3.27
N SER A 678 -26.02 -12.78 -3.45
CA SER A 678 -26.30 -13.96 -2.63
C SER A 678 -25.72 -13.85 -1.23
N ASP A 679 -26.05 -14.82 -0.37
CA ASP A 679 -25.33 -14.99 0.89
C ASP A 679 -23.84 -15.32 0.61
N PRO A 680 -22.90 -14.81 1.43
CA PRO A 680 -21.48 -15.08 1.29
C PRO A 680 -21.18 -16.55 1.55
N VAL A 681 -20.39 -17.16 0.67
CA VAL A 681 -19.94 -18.56 0.76
C VAL A 681 -18.42 -18.59 0.95
N THR A 682 -17.95 -19.47 1.83
CA THR A 682 -16.52 -19.70 2.09
C THR A 682 -15.98 -20.81 1.19
N LEU A 683 -14.78 -20.62 0.64
CA LEU A 683 -14.07 -21.66 -0.09
C LEU A 683 -13.50 -22.72 0.86
N TYR A 684 -13.87 -23.97 0.61
CA TYR A 684 -13.33 -25.14 1.30
C TYR A 684 -12.25 -25.80 0.46
N ARG A 685 -11.47 -26.69 1.08
CA ARG A 685 -10.59 -27.64 0.39
C ARG A 685 -10.97 -29.05 0.76
N GLU A 686 -10.53 -30.02 -0.06
CA GLU A 686 -10.77 -31.44 0.20
C GLU A 686 -9.47 -32.14 0.58
N THR A 687 -9.51 -33.01 1.59
CA THR A 687 -8.35 -33.82 1.98
C THR A 687 -8.75 -35.24 2.36
N VAL A 688 -7.78 -36.06 2.74
CA VAL A 688 -8.00 -37.42 3.26
C VAL A 688 -7.33 -37.54 4.63
N SER A 689 -7.93 -38.29 5.55
CA SER A 689 -7.41 -38.45 6.90
C SER A 689 -6.55 -39.71 7.08
N LYS A 690 -6.79 -40.74 6.26
CA LYS A 690 -6.14 -42.07 6.39
C LYS A 690 -5.66 -42.58 5.04
N GLU A 691 -4.84 -43.61 5.04
CA GLU A 691 -4.56 -44.37 3.81
C GLU A 691 -5.85 -45.08 3.33
N SER A 692 -6.03 -45.19 2.02
CA SER A 692 -7.10 -45.99 1.41
C SER A 692 -7.21 -47.39 2.02
N ASP A 693 -8.41 -47.78 2.45
CA ASP A 693 -8.69 -49.06 3.11
C ASP A 693 -8.39 -50.29 2.23
N ARG A 694 -8.41 -50.11 0.90
CA ARG A 694 -8.21 -51.16 -0.11
C ARG A 694 -7.44 -50.63 -1.31
N MET A 695 -6.91 -51.55 -2.12
CA MET A 695 -6.35 -51.21 -3.43
C MET A 695 -7.49 -50.79 -4.37
N CYS A 696 -7.46 -49.56 -4.85
CA CYS A 696 -8.48 -49.03 -5.74
C CYS A 696 -8.14 -49.38 -7.19
N LEU A 697 -9.13 -49.87 -7.94
CA LEU A 697 -8.98 -50.27 -9.34
C LEU A 697 -10.02 -49.54 -10.19
N ALA A 698 -9.59 -49.00 -11.33
CA ALA A 698 -10.48 -48.59 -12.41
C ALA A 698 -10.06 -49.23 -13.74
N LYS A 699 -11.04 -49.68 -14.51
CA LYS A 699 -10.91 -50.22 -15.86
C LYS A 699 -11.28 -49.12 -16.86
N SER A 700 -10.54 -49.08 -17.95
CA SER A 700 -10.85 -48.18 -19.07
C SER A 700 -12.12 -48.58 -19.81
N PRO A 701 -12.75 -47.65 -20.55
CA PRO A 701 -13.94 -47.95 -21.35
C PRO A 701 -13.75 -49.14 -22.29
N ASN A 702 -12.56 -49.28 -22.88
CA ASN A 702 -12.20 -50.43 -23.71
C ASN A 702 -11.84 -51.71 -22.92
N LYS A 703 -11.80 -51.64 -21.58
CA LYS A 703 -11.46 -52.73 -20.64
C LYS A 703 -10.06 -53.32 -20.77
N HIS A 704 -9.20 -52.74 -21.60
CA HIS A 704 -7.83 -53.20 -21.83
C HIS A 704 -6.82 -52.58 -20.87
N ASN A 705 -7.11 -51.39 -20.34
CA ASN A 705 -6.26 -50.72 -19.35
C ASN A 705 -6.87 -50.80 -17.96
N ARG A 706 -6.03 -51.05 -16.96
CA ARG A 706 -6.40 -51.13 -15.54
C ARG A 706 -5.36 -50.37 -14.73
N ILE A 707 -5.80 -49.45 -13.87
CA ILE A 707 -4.91 -48.65 -13.01
C ILE A 707 -5.24 -48.97 -11.57
N TYR A 708 -4.20 -49.28 -10.78
CA TYR A 708 -4.27 -49.55 -9.35
C TYR A 708 -3.60 -48.44 -8.57
N LEU A 709 -4.31 -47.87 -7.62
CA LEU A 709 -3.87 -46.66 -6.93
C LEU A 709 -4.35 -46.65 -5.47
N LYS A 710 -3.58 -45.99 -4.60
CA LYS A 710 -3.97 -45.64 -3.24
C LYS A 710 -3.76 -44.17 -2.96
N ALA A 711 -4.58 -43.60 -2.08
CA ALA A 711 -4.43 -42.25 -1.56
C ALA A 711 -4.03 -42.32 -0.08
N GLN A 712 -3.19 -41.38 0.35
CA GLN A 712 -2.80 -41.22 1.74
C GLN A 712 -2.58 -39.73 2.08
N PRO A 713 -2.75 -39.34 3.36
CA PRO A 713 -2.48 -37.97 3.78
C PRO A 713 -0.99 -37.64 3.68
N MET A 714 -0.68 -36.39 3.37
CA MET A 714 0.67 -35.86 3.51
C MET A 714 1.04 -35.62 4.98
N PRO A 715 2.34 -35.67 5.33
CA PRO A 715 2.81 -35.22 6.64
C PRO A 715 2.40 -33.77 6.92
N ASN A 716 2.07 -33.47 8.17
CA ASN A 716 1.77 -32.11 8.62
C ASN A 716 2.96 -31.19 8.36
N GLY A 717 2.71 -29.95 7.93
CA GLY A 717 3.76 -28.99 7.58
C GLY A 717 4.23 -29.09 6.12
N LEU A 718 4.07 -30.24 5.46
CA LEU A 718 4.51 -30.42 4.06
C LEU A 718 3.65 -29.62 3.06
N PRO A 719 2.30 -29.61 3.17
CA PRO A 719 1.46 -28.76 2.33
C PRO A 719 1.85 -27.27 2.41
N GLU A 720 2.15 -26.77 3.62
CA GLU A 720 2.55 -25.38 3.85
C GLU A 720 3.90 -25.05 3.21
N ASP A 721 4.88 -25.95 3.29
CA ASP A 721 6.20 -25.79 2.64
C ASP A 721 6.10 -25.69 1.11
N ILE A 722 5.19 -26.47 0.52
CA ILE A 722 4.92 -26.46 -0.93
C ILE A 722 4.26 -25.14 -1.32
N GLU A 723 3.22 -24.72 -0.59
CA GLU A 723 2.52 -23.44 -0.82
C GLU A 723 3.44 -22.23 -0.65
N ASN A 724 4.36 -22.27 0.32
CA ASN A 724 5.37 -21.23 0.54
C ASN A 724 6.52 -21.24 -0.50
N GLY A 725 6.55 -22.23 -1.40
CA GLY A 725 7.56 -22.34 -2.44
C GLY A 725 8.92 -22.86 -1.99
N GLN A 726 9.03 -23.45 -0.79
CA GLN A 726 10.27 -24.11 -0.34
C GLN A 726 10.55 -25.36 -1.16
N ILE A 727 9.50 -26.08 -1.57
CA ILE A 727 9.56 -27.21 -2.49
C ILE A 727 8.82 -26.85 -3.77
N THR A 728 9.49 -26.97 -4.92
CA THR A 728 8.85 -26.72 -6.22
C THR A 728 9.08 -27.86 -7.21
N SER A 729 8.20 -27.97 -8.21
CA SER A 729 8.35 -28.96 -9.28
C SER A 729 9.62 -28.75 -10.12
N ASN A 730 10.19 -27.55 -10.13
CA ASN A 730 11.34 -27.17 -10.97
C ASN A 730 12.70 -27.44 -10.31
N GLN A 731 12.74 -27.73 -9.00
CA GLN A 731 13.98 -28.03 -8.29
C GLN A 731 14.63 -29.33 -8.76
N GLU A 732 15.94 -29.45 -8.55
CA GLU A 732 16.66 -30.69 -8.83
C GLU A 732 16.09 -31.84 -7.97
N ILE A 733 15.74 -32.95 -8.62
CA ILE A 733 15.10 -34.11 -8.00
C ILE A 733 15.88 -34.62 -6.77
N LYS A 734 17.22 -34.63 -6.84
CA LYS A 734 18.07 -35.08 -5.73
C LYS A 734 18.05 -34.15 -4.53
N ALA A 735 18.06 -32.83 -4.77
CA ALA A 735 17.98 -31.84 -3.70
C ALA A 735 16.61 -31.90 -3.02
N ARG A 736 15.54 -31.97 -3.81
CA ARG A 736 14.18 -32.14 -3.30
C ARG A 736 14.02 -33.42 -2.47
N ALA A 737 14.55 -34.54 -2.94
CA ALA A 737 14.47 -35.81 -2.21
C ALA A 737 15.23 -35.79 -0.87
N ARG A 738 16.38 -35.09 -0.81
CA ARG A 738 17.11 -34.91 0.44
C ARG A 738 16.33 -34.05 1.44
N TYR A 739 15.75 -32.95 0.98
CA TYR A 739 14.93 -32.08 1.83
C TYR A 739 13.74 -32.82 2.45
N LEU A 740 13.02 -33.61 1.62
CA LEU A 740 11.90 -34.43 2.08
C LEU A 740 12.34 -35.49 3.11
N TYR A 741 13.49 -36.13 2.90
CA TYR A 741 14.05 -37.10 3.84
C TYR A 741 14.47 -36.45 5.16
N GLU A 742 15.22 -35.35 5.11
CA GLU A 742 15.79 -34.70 6.31
C GLU A 742 14.71 -34.03 7.19
N LYS A 743 13.68 -33.41 6.60
CA LYS A 743 12.65 -32.66 7.34
C LYS A 743 11.42 -33.50 7.69
N TYR A 744 11.01 -34.41 6.81
CA TYR A 744 9.75 -35.16 6.92
C TYR A 744 9.92 -36.68 7.02
N ASP A 745 11.16 -37.17 7.14
CA ASP A 745 11.48 -38.61 7.18
C ASP A 745 10.90 -39.39 5.97
N TYR A 746 10.87 -38.74 4.82
CA TYR A 746 10.31 -39.30 3.59
C TYR A 746 11.29 -40.26 2.92
N ASP A 747 10.82 -41.39 2.40
CA ASP A 747 11.71 -42.31 1.69
C ASP A 747 12.36 -41.64 0.46
N ILE A 748 13.68 -41.71 0.38
CA ILE A 748 14.50 -41.11 -0.68
C ILE A 748 14.13 -41.69 -2.04
N TYR A 749 13.74 -42.97 -2.12
CA TYR A 749 13.36 -43.59 -3.39
C TYR A 749 12.01 -43.08 -3.88
N GLU A 750 11.00 -43.03 -3.00
CA GLU A 750 9.68 -42.49 -3.31
C GLU A 750 9.74 -41.00 -3.68
N ALA A 751 10.52 -40.21 -2.93
CA ALA A 751 10.70 -38.78 -3.17
C ALA A 751 11.30 -38.47 -4.56
N ARG A 752 12.13 -39.37 -5.10
CA ARG A 752 12.68 -39.26 -6.46
C ARG A 752 11.65 -39.59 -7.54
N ASN A 753 10.65 -40.39 -7.22
CA ASN A 753 9.63 -40.87 -8.14
C ASN A 753 8.36 -40.00 -8.16
N ILE A 754 8.38 -38.82 -7.53
CA ILE A 754 7.31 -37.82 -7.65
C ILE A 754 7.24 -37.34 -9.10
N TRP A 755 6.12 -37.60 -9.78
CA TRP A 755 5.88 -37.20 -11.16
C TRP A 755 5.52 -35.73 -11.29
N CYS A 756 4.56 -35.27 -10.47
CA CYS A 756 4.08 -33.90 -10.50
C CYS A 756 3.38 -33.50 -9.21
N PHE A 757 3.23 -32.20 -9.06
CA PHE A 757 2.49 -31.51 -8.01
C PHE A 757 1.11 -31.15 -8.56
N GLY A 758 0.06 -31.06 -7.75
CA GLY A 758 -1.28 -30.72 -8.24
C GLY A 758 -2.11 -29.97 -7.21
N PRO A 759 -3.10 -29.15 -7.60
CA PRO A 759 -3.39 -28.75 -8.99
C PRO A 759 -2.35 -27.77 -9.57
N GLU A 760 -2.40 -27.56 -10.88
CA GLU A 760 -1.60 -26.57 -11.65
C GLU A 760 -0.06 -26.67 -11.49
N LYS A 761 0.48 -27.86 -11.20
CA LYS A 761 1.92 -28.12 -10.97
C LYS A 761 2.56 -27.40 -9.78
N THR A 762 1.79 -26.65 -9.00
CA THR A 762 2.27 -25.94 -7.81
C THR A 762 1.51 -26.33 -6.54
N GLY A 763 0.35 -27.00 -6.67
CA GLY A 763 -0.47 -27.34 -5.53
C GLY A 763 0.11 -28.45 -4.63
N PRO A 764 -0.34 -28.52 -3.37
CA PRO A 764 0.20 -29.42 -2.35
C PRO A 764 -0.38 -30.84 -2.43
N ASN A 765 -0.26 -31.49 -3.59
CA ASN A 765 -0.62 -32.89 -3.79
C ASN A 765 0.45 -33.59 -4.62
N PHE A 766 0.75 -34.86 -4.33
CA PHE A 766 1.75 -35.64 -5.07
C PHE A 766 1.12 -36.75 -5.86
N LEU A 767 1.60 -36.93 -7.09
CA LEU A 767 1.45 -38.18 -7.83
C LEU A 767 2.80 -38.91 -7.85
N ILE A 768 2.85 -40.11 -7.30
CA ILE A 768 4.06 -40.91 -7.14
C ILE A 768 3.94 -42.23 -7.89
N ASP A 769 5.04 -42.61 -8.53
CA ASP A 769 5.20 -43.92 -9.17
C ASP A 769 5.87 -44.91 -8.22
N SER A 770 5.05 -45.85 -7.73
CA SER A 770 5.46 -46.96 -6.88
C SER A 770 5.43 -48.29 -7.65
N THR A 771 5.37 -48.24 -8.99
CA THR A 771 5.27 -49.43 -9.83
C THR A 771 6.61 -50.12 -10.02
N ILE A 772 6.59 -51.42 -10.32
CA ILE A 772 7.80 -52.22 -10.56
C ILE A 772 7.78 -52.78 -11.97
N ARG A 773 8.64 -52.22 -12.84
CA ARG A 773 8.96 -52.73 -14.20
C ARG A 773 7.73 -52.94 -15.11
N ILE A 774 6.89 -51.93 -15.23
CA ILE A 774 5.74 -51.92 -16.14
C ILE A 774 6.15 -51.46 -17.55
N GLN A 775 5.70 -52.18 -18.57
CA GLN A 775 5.89 -51.82 -19.98
C GLN A 775 4.94 -50.66 -20.35
N TYR A 776 5.40 -49.72 -21.18
CA TYR A 776 4.61 -48.56 -21.66
C TYR A 776 4.18 -47.51 -20.61
N LEU A 777 4.63 -47.59 -19.36
CA LEU A 777 4.30 -46.59 -18.32
C LEU A 777 4.70 -45.16 -18.72
N ASN A 778 5.85 -45.02 -19.38
CA ASN A 778 6.33 -43.72 -19.85
C ASN A 778 5.44 -43.12 -20.95
N GLU A 779 4.74 -43.95 -21.74
CA GLU A 779 3.86 -43.49 -22.83
C GLU A 779 2.54 -42.94 -22.29
N ILE A 780 2.06 -43.48 -21.17
CA ILE A 780 0.82 -43.03 -20.52
C ILE A 780 1.04 -41.95 -19.45
N LYS A 781 2.30 -41.66 -19.10
CA LYS A 781 2.66 -40.73 -18.01
C LYS A 781 1.99 -39.36 -18.18
N ASP A 782 2.08 -38.76 -19.37
CA ASP A 782 1.52 -37.43 -19.62
C ASP A 782 -0.01 -37.40 -19.50
N TYR A 783 -0.68 -38.49 -19.86
CA TYR A 783 -2.14 -38.64 -19.67
C TYR A 783 -2.50 -38.76 -18.20
N CYS A 784 -1.74 -39.56 -17.42
CA CYS A 784 -1.94 -39.68 -15.98
C CYS A 784 -1.71 -38.36 -15.25
N VAL A 785 -0.65 -37.63 -15.61
CA VAL A 785 -0.36 -36.29 -15.06
C VAL A 785 -1.50 -35.33 -15.39
N SER A 786 -1.98 -35.29 -16.64
CA SER A 786 -3.09 -34.41 -17.03
C SER A 786 -4.38 -34.72 -16.29
N ALA A 787 -4.71 -36.01 -16.14
CA ALA A 787 -5.87 -36.45 -15.35
C ALA A 787 -5.75 -36.08 -13.87
N PHE A 788 -4.55 -36.20 -13.30
CA PHE A 788 -4.27 -35.82 -11.92
C PHE A 788 -4.40 -34.31 -11.69
N GLN A 789 -3.91 -33.47 -12.60
CA GLN A 789 -4.09 -32.01 -12.52
C GLN A 789 -5.59 -31.63 -12.51
N TRP A 790 -6.39 -32.32 -13.33
CA TRP A 790 -7.83 -32.09 -13.38
C TRP A 790 -8.52 -32.60 -12.10
N ALA A 791 -8.24 -33.83 -11.69
CA ALA A 791 -8.86 -34.46 -10.52
C ALA A 791 -8.56 -33.70 -9.23
N THR A 792 -7.35 -33.16 -9.07
CA THR A 792 -6.98 -32.37 -7.88
C THR A 792 -7.54 -30.95 -7.90
N LYS A 793 -8.03 -30.46 -9.04
CA LYS A 793 -8.70 -29.17 -9.17
C LYS A 793 -10.17 -29.22 -8.79
N GLU A 794 -10.84 -30.32 -9.12
CA GLU A 794 -12.25 -30.52 -8.77
C GLU A 794 -12.41 -31.33 -7.48
N GLY A 795 -11.65 -32.38 -7.19
CA GLY A 795 -11.96 -33.20 -6.00
C GLY A 795 -13.30 -33.96 -6.15
N VAL A 796 -13.72 -34.67 -5.10
CA VAL A 796 -14.81 -35.65 -5.15
C VAL A 796 -16.04 -35.26 -4.30
N LEU A 797 -15.85 -34.49 -3.23
CA LEU A 797 -16.91 -34.17 -2.28
C LEU A 797 -17.81 -33.03 -2.78
N VAL A 798 -17.22 -31.90 -3.17
CA VAL A 798 -17.92 -30.65 -3.46
C VAL A 798 -17.39 -29.93 -4.70
N GLU A 799 -16.57 -30.61 -5.51
CA GLU A 799 -15.90 -30.00 -6.67
C GLU A 799 -14.98 -28.81 -6.27
N GLU A 800 -14.24 -28.94 -5.15
CA GLU A 800 -13.19 -28.01 -4.71
C GLU A 800 -11.76 -28.59 -4.79
N ASN A 801 -10.77 -27.69 -4.87
CA ASN A 801 -9.35 -28.08 -4.92
C ASN A 801 -8.97 -29.02 -3.76
N VAL A 802 -8.30 -30.11 -4.11
CA VAL A 802 -7.73 -31.07 -3.17
C VAL A 802 -6.47 -30.49 -2.53
N ARG A 803 -6.23 -30.77 -1.24
CA ARG A 803 -5.08 -30.29 -0.48
C ARG A 803 -4.50 -31.41 0.39
N GLY A 804 -3.18 -31.59 0.33
CA GLY A 804 -2.42 -32.45 1.24
C GLY A 804 -2.63 -33.94 0.98
N VAL A 805 -2.90 -34.34 -0.27
CA VAL A 805 -3.12 -35.75 -0.63
C VAL A 805 -1.98 -36.26 -1.49
N ARG A 806 -1.44 -37.41 -1.08
CA ARG A 806 -0.46 -38.20 -1.83
C ARG A 806 -1.18 -39.36 -2.51
N PHE A 807 -0.94 -39.54 -3.80
CA PHE A 807 -1.47 -40.64 -4.59
C PHE A 807 -0.33 -41.51 -5.13
N ASP A 808 -0.38 -42.80 -4.81
CA ASP A 808 0.62 -43.79 -5.18
C ASP A 808 0.07 -44.74 -6.23
N ILE A 809 0.67 -44.73 -7.42
CA ILE A 809 0.37 -45.70 -8.47
C ILE A 809 1.12 -46.99 -8.13
N HIS A 810 0.37 -48.04 -7.79
CA HIS A 810 0.96 -49.33 -7.42
C HIS A 810 1.15 -50.25 -8.61
N ASP A 811 0.17 -50.30 -9.51
CA ASP A 811 0.23 -51.17 -10.69
C ASP A 811 -0.61 -50.60 -11.84
N VAL A 812 -0.21 -50.91 -13.07
CA VAL A 812 -0.90 -50.52 -14.29
C VAL A 812 -0.79 -51.64 -15.30
N TYR A 813 -1.94 -52.16 -15.72
CA TYR A 813 -2.04 -53.06 -16.85
C TYR A 813 -2.42 -52.25 -18.09
N THR A 814 -1.59 -52.26 -19.13
CA THR A 814 -1.88 -51.67 -20.44
C THR A 814 -1.59 -52.67 -21.56
N SER A 815 -2.27 -52.49 -22.69
CA SER A 815 -2.02 -53.25 -23.93
C SER A 815 -1.32 -52.37 -24.97
N ASP A 816 -1.27 -52.78 -26.24
CA ASP A 816 -0.59 -52.10 -27.34
C ASP A 816 -0.91 -50.58 -27.43
N ALA A 817 0.00 -49.81 -28.03
CA ALA A 817 -0.05 -48.34 -28.08
C ALA A 817 -1.35 -47.72 -28.62
N ILE A 818 -2.07 -48.46 -29.46
CA ILE A 818 -3.36 -48.04 -30.03
C ILE A 818 -4.47 -48.01 -28.96
N HIS A 819 -4.34 -48.83 -27.91
CA HIS A 819 -5.40 -49.08 -26.93
C HIS A 819 -5.24 -48.28 -25.63
N HIS A 820 -4.16 -47.52 -25.46
CA HIS A 820 -3.91 -46.71 -24.26
C HIS A 820 -3.86 -45.19 -24.52
N GLY A 821 -4.59 -44.71 -25.53
CA GLY A 821 -4.71 -43.28 -25.84
C GLY A 821 -5.37 -42.44 -24.73
N ALA A 822 -5.26 -41.11 -24.85
CA ALA A 822 -5.74 -40.13 -23.87
C ALA A 822 -7.19 -40.33 -23.43
N GLU A 823 -8.10 -40.59 -24.39
CA GLU A 823 -9.54 -40.80 -24.16
C GLU A 823 -9.83 -42.01 -23.26
N GLN A 824 -8.91 -42.97 -23.17
CA GLN A 824 -9.05 -44.16 -22.34
C GLN A 824 -8.40 -43.94 -20.97
N ILE A 825 -7.18 -43.41 -20.93
CA ILE A 825 -6.41 -43.29 -19.68
C ILE A 825 -6.92 -42.16 -18.79
N ILE A 826 -7.21 -40.98 -19.34
CA ILE A 826 -7.58 -39.80 -18.55
C ILE A 826 -8.84 -40.05 -17.68
N PRO A 827 -9.98 -40.48 -18.25
CA PRO A 827 -11.18 -40.74 -17.43
C PRO A 827 -10.99 -41.91 -16.46
N THR A 828 -10.20 -42.93 -16.83
CA THR A 828 -9.89 -44.07 -15.94
C THR A 828 -9.08 -43.63 -14.73
N MET A 829 -8.05 -42.82 -14.96
CA MET A 829 -7.20 -42.26 -13.92
C MET A 829 -8.01 -41.34 -13.00
N ARG A 830 -8.89 -40.50 -13.55
CA ARG A 830 -9.76 -39.64 -12.73
C ARG A 830 -10.70 -40.45 -11.83
N ARG A 831 -11.32 -41.51 -12.37
CA ARG A 831 -12.16 -42.43 -11.58
C ARG A 831 -11.37 -43.07 -10.43
N VAL A 832 -10.18 -43.61 -10.69
CA VAL A 832 -9.41 -44.27 -9.62
C VAL A 832 -8.93 -43.28 -8.56
N LEU A 833 -8.59 -42.05 -8.93
CA LEU A 833 -8.23 -40.97 -7.99
C LEU A 833 -9.41 -40.67 -7.05
N TYR A 834 -10.60 -40.39 -7.59
CA TYR A 834 -11.80 -40.13 -6.77
C TYR A 834 -12.20 -41.32 -5.91
N GLY A 835 -12.16 -42.53 -6.47
CA GLY A 835 -12.43 -43.75 -5.70
C GLY A 835 -11.44 -43.94 -4.55
N SER A 836 -10.15 -43.68 -4.78
CA SER A 836 -9.11 -43.77 -3.74
C SER A 836 -9.30 -42.77 -2.61
N MET A 837 -9.70 -41.53 -2.93
CA MET A 837 -10.03 -40.51 -1.92
C MET A 837 -11.21 -40.93 -1.05
N LEU A 838 -12.29 -41.45 -1.65
CA LEU A 838 -13.46 -41.93 -0.90
C LEU A 838 -13.13 -43.09 0.04
N THR A 839 -12.19 -43.96 -0.34
CA THR A 839 -11.72 -45.06 0.52
C THR A 839 -10.72 -44.63 1.60
N ALA A 840 -10.20 -43.41 1.52
CA ALA A 840 -9.15 -42.86 2.39
C ALA A 840 -9.71 -41.98 3.54
N SER A 841 -11.01 -42.13 3.87
CA SER A 841 -11.73 -41.27 4.83
C SER A 841 -11.60 -39.79 4.47
N PRO A 842 -12.33 -39.31 3.44
CA PRO A 842 -12.22 -37.94 2.97
C PRO A 842 -12.70 -36.95 4.05
N ARG A 843 -12.10 -35.77 4.10
CA ARG A 843 -12.42 -34.69 5.05
C ARG A 843 -12.50 -33.35 4.33
N LEU A 844 -13.31 -32.46 4.87
CA LEU A 844 -13.34 -31.07 4.41
C LEU A 844 -12.26 -30.30 5.16
N VAL A 845 -11.72 -29.25 4.54
CA VAL A 845 -10.71 -28.40 5.14
C VAL A 845 -11.23 -26.97 5.13
N GLU A 846 -11.34 -26.40 6.32
CA GLU A 846 -11.91 -25.09 6.58
C GLU A 846 -10.80 -24.03 6.72
N PRO A 847 -11.01 -22.80 6.23
CA PRO A 847 -10.08 -21.71 6.46
C PRO A 847 -10.25 -21.14 7.89
N ILE A 848 -9.16 -21.08 8.65
CA ILE A 848 -9.14 -20.47 9.99
C ILE A 848 -8.49 -19.09 9.94
N TYR A 849 -9.18 -18.11 10.50
CA TYR A 849 -8.73 -16.74 10.66
C TYR A 849 -8.29 -16.49 12.09
N LEU A 850 -7.17 -15.78 12.25
CA LEU A 850 -6.75 -15.26 13.54
C LEU A 850 -7.36 -13.88 13.72
N TYR A 851 -8.07 -13.69 14.83
CA TYR A 851 -8.65 -12.41 15.21
C TYR A 851 -7.77 -11.77 16.29
N GLU A 852 -7.25 -10.58 15.99
CA GLU A 852 -6.64 -9.69 16.98
C GLU A 852 -7.71 -8.68 17.41
N ILE A 853 -8.14 -8.75 18.67
CA ILE A 853 -9.13 -7.83 19.22
C ILE A 853 -8.41 -6.86 20.14
N GLN A 854 -8.32 -5.61 19.73
CA GLN A 854 -7.79 -4.53 20.55
C GLN A 854 -8.95 -3.85 21.27
N PHE A 855 -8.88 -3.85 22.60
CA PHE A 855 -9.80 -3.09 23.44
C PHE A 855 -9.18 -1.72 23.71
N VAL A 856 -9.91 -0.66 23.39
CA VAL A 856 -9.59 0.66 23.94
C VAL A 856 -10.08 0.63 25.38
N PHE A 857 -9.17 0.58 26.35
CA PHE A 857 -9.51 0.45 27.77
C PHE A 857 -10.45 1.57 28.23
N VAL A 858 -11.72 1.23 28.47
CA VAL A 858 -12.61 1.86 29.45
C VAL A 858 -13.39 0.72 30.12
N ASP A 859 -13.35 0.67 31.45
CA ASP A 859 -13.94 -0.30 32.39
C ASP A 859 -14.76 -1.50 31.82
N PHE A 860 -14.22 -2.70 32.06
CA PHE A 860 -14.77 -4.02 31.73
C PHE A 860 -16.22 -4.23 32.23
N THR A 861 -17.16 -4.48 31.32
CA THR A 861 -18.30 -5.40 31.53
C THR A 861 -18.70 -6.11 30.24
N ASP A 862 -19.09 -7.39 30.38
CA ASP A 862 -19.43 -8.42 29.36
C ASP A 862 -20.48 -7.91 28.33
N ASP A 863 -20.41 -8.07 27.00
CA ASP A 863 -20.16 -9.18 26.08
C ASP A 863 -19.66 -8.62 24.72
N LEU A 864 -18.81 -9.36 24.01
CA LEU A 864 -18.08 -8.80 22.87
C LEU A 864 -18.93 -8.47 21.63
N CYS A 865 -18.67 -7.26 21.10
CA CYS A 865 -19.11 -6.65 19.84
C CYS A 865 -20.56 -6.14 19.74
N SER A 866 -21.56 -6.79 20.33
CA SER A 866 -22.87 -6.13 20.54
C SER A 866 -22.88 -5.25 21.79
N ASN A 867 -22.06 -5.57 22.80
CA ASN A 867 -22.00 -4.80 24.05
C ASN A 867 -20.73 -3.95 24.14
N ALA A 868 -19.91 -3.92 23.08
CA ALA A 868 -18.68 -3.15 23.09
C ALA A 868 -18.87 -1.68 22.66
N ASP A 869 -20.07 -1.21 22.27
CA ASP A 869 -20.35 0.20 21.90
C ASP A 869 -19.23 0.89 21.08
N GLY A 870 -18.62 0.18 20.12
CA GLY A 870 -17.53 0.71 19.29
C GLY A 870 -16.13 0.77 19.93
N GLN A 871 -15.93 0.17 21.10
CA GLN A 871 -14.68 0.19 21.90
C GLN A 871 -13.72 -0.97 21.60
N ALA A 872 -14.12 -1.93 20.75
CA ALA A 872 -13.28 -3.04 20.33
C ALA A 872 -13.06 -2.99 18.81
N VAL A 873 -11.79 -2.91 18.41
CA VAL A 873 -11.39 -3.02 17.00
C VAL A 873 -10.88 -4.44 16.79
N ALA A 874 -11.66 -5.26 16.07
CA ALA A 874 -11.26 -6.60 15.66
C ALA A 874 -10.60 -6.55 14.28
N ARG A 875 -9.38 -7.07 14.17
CA ARG A 875 -8.66 -7.27 12.91
C ARG A 875 -8.55 -8.77 12.64
N CYS A 876 -8.79 -9.21 11.41
CA CYS A 876 -8.70 -10.62 11.05
C CYS A 876 -7.69 -10.86 9.92
N VAL A 877 -6.93 -11.94 10.05
CA VAL A 877 -5.98 -12.38 9.00
C VAL A 877 -6.13 -13.88 8.83
N PHE A 878 -6.16 -14.35 7.58
CA PHE A 878 -6.11 -15.78 7.29
C PHE A 878 -4.85 -16.40 7.90
N HIS A 879 -5.01 -17.42 8.74
CA HIS A 879 -3.91 -18.06 9.44
C HIS A 879 -3.50 -19.36 8.78
N HIS A 880 -4.41 -20.32 8.69
CA HIS A 880 -4.13 -21.65 8.16
C HIS A 880 -5.39 -22.41 7.75
N TRP A 881 -5.19 -23.51 7.06
CA TRP A 881 -6.20 -24.49 6.72
C TRP A 881 -6.33 -25.53 7.83
N HIS A 882 -7.54 -25.74 8.35
CA HIS A 882 -7.82 -26.71 9.39
C HIS A 882 -8.65 -27.87 8.85
N ILE A 883 -8.21 -29.11 9.11
CA ILE A 883 -8.95 -30.30 8.70
C ILE A 883 -10.13 -30.48 9.63
N SER A 884 -11.32 -30.67 9.07
CA SER A 884 -12.53 -30.86 9.85
C SER A 884 -12.50 -32.15 10.67
N ASP A 885 -12.86 -32.08 11.94
CA ASP A 885 -12.93 -33.25 12.82
C ASP A 885 -14.08 -34.22 12.46
N GLU A 886 -15.20 -33.67 11.95
CA GLU A 886 -16.38 -34.48 11.60
C GLU A 886 -16.24 -35.16 10.24
N ASP A 887 -16.98 -36.26 10.05
CA ASP A 887 -16.97 -37.04 8.81
C ASP A 887 -18.01 -36.52 7.81
N PRO A 888 -17.62 -36.03 6.61
CA PRO A 888 -18.58 -35.58 5.58
C PRO A 888 -19.43 -36.71 4.98
N LEU A 889 -19.11 -37.98 5.25
CA LEU A 889 -19.90 -39.13 4.80
C LEU A 889 -21.02 -39.51 5.79
N ASP A 890 -20.96 -39.04 7.05
CA ASP A 890 -21.98 -39.31 8.06
C ASP A 890 -23.12 -38.27 7.98
N GLU A 891 -24.34 -38.76 7.77
CA GLU A 891 -25.56 -37.95 7.64
C GLU A 891 -25.91 -37.12 8.88
N SER A 892 -25.39 -37.49 10.06
CA SER A 892 -25.67 -36.80 11.32
C SER A 892 -24.81 -35.57 11.59
N THR A 893 -23.75 -35.35 10.81
CA THR A 893 -22.74 -34.31 11.06
C THR A 893 -23.14 -32.95 10.51
N ARG A 894 -22.62 -31.87 11.10
CA ARG A 894 -22.82 -30.51 10.61
C ARG A 894 -22.13 -30.32 9.26
N ILE A 895 -20.93 -30.87 9.11
CA ILE A 895 -20.16 -30.78 7.85
C ILE A 895 -20.88 -31.45 6.68
N ARG A 896 -21.66 -32.52 6.91
CA ARG A 896 -22.52 -33.08 5.87
C ARG A 896 -23.55 -32.07 5.36
N GLN A 897 -24.17 -31.30 6.24
CA GLN A 897 -25.16 -30.29 5.84
C GLN A 897 -24.51 -29.20 4.99
N VAL A 898 -23.29 -28.81 5.33
CA VAL A 898 -22.46 -27.87 4.54
C VAL A 898 -22.12 -28.47 3.18
N VAL A 899 -21.71 -29.74 3.10
CA VAL A 899 -21.45 -30.40 1.81
C VAL A 899 -22.72 -30.45 0.95
N LYS A 900 -23.88 -30.76 1.53
CA LYS A 900 -25.16 -30.76 0.81
C LYS A 900 -25.54 -29.36 0.31
N SER A 901 -25.34 -28.31 1.11
CA SER A 901 -25.62 -26.95 0.68
C SER A 901 -24.71 -26.52 -0.48
N ILE A 902 -23.41 -26.77 -0.38
CA ILE A 902 -22.44 -26.45 -1.45
C ILE A 902 -22.78 -27.20 -2.74
N ARG A 903 -23.05 -28.51 -2.65
CA ARG A 903 -23.43 -29.32 -3.81
C ARG A 903 -24.72 -28.82 -4.46
N ARG A 904 -25.71 -28.39 -3.67
CA ARG A 904 -26.95 -27.78 -4.17
C ARG A 904 -26.66 -26.46 -4.89
N CYS A 905 -25.83 -25.59 -4.31
CA CYS A 905 -25.45 -24.32 -4.94
C CYS A 905 -24.74 -24.55 -6.28
N LYS A 906 -23.84 -25.54 -6.37
CA LYS A 906 -23.14 -25.90 -7.61
C LYS A 906 -23.98 -26.69 -8.62
N GLY A 907 -25.26 -26.98 -8.32
CA GLY A 907 -26.12 -27.79 -9.19
C GLY A 907 -25.72 -29.27 -9.29
N LEU A 908 -24.93 -29.77 -8.35
CA LEU A 908 -24.52 -31.18 -8.26
C LEU A 908 -25.62 -32.03 -7.59
N LYS A 909 -25.54 -33.36 -7.76
CA LYS A 909 -26.41 -34.28 -6.98
C LYS A 909 -26.14 -34.08 -5.49
N GLU A 910 -27.18 -33.86 -4.68
CA GLU A 910 -27.02 -33.56 -3.25
C GLU A 910 -26.23 -34.63 -2.49
N ASP A 911 -26.43 -35.90 -2.84
CA ASP A 911 -25.67 -37.01 -2.26
C ASP A 911 -24.27 -37.13 -2.87
N ILE A 912 -23.30 -37.41 -2.00
CA ILE A 912 -21.92 -37.69 -2.40
C ILE A 912 -21.87 -39.01 -3.18
N PRO A 913 -21.13 -39.09 -4.29
CA PRO A 913 -21.01 -40.33 -5.06
C PRO A 913 -20.45 -41.48 -4.22
N SER A 914 -20.92 -42.68 -4.48
CA SER A 914 -20.46 -43.88 -3.80
C SER A 914 -19.14 -44.39 -4.38
N THR A 915 -18.39 -45.19 -3.61
CA THR A 915 -17.19 -45.85 -4.13
C THR A 915 -17.47 -46.76 -5.33
N ASN A 916 -18.68 -47.30 -5.44
CA ASN A 916 -19.11 -48.15 -6.56
C ASN A 916 -19.28 -47.38 -7.87
N ASP A 917 -19.48 -46.06 -7.82
CA ASP A 917 -19.60 -45.23 -9.02
C ASP A 917 -18.23 -45.06 -9.72
N TYR A 918 -17.15 -45.17 -8.95
CA TYR A 918 -15.79 -44.94 -9.44
C TYR A 918 -14.96 -46.20 -9.58
N LEU A 919 -15.06 -47.15 -8.64
CA LEU A 919 -14.19 -48.32 -8.58
C LEU A 919 -14.83 -49.54 -9.26
N ASP A 920 -14.03 -50.24 -10.05
CA ASP A 920 -14.42 -51.49 -10.69
C ASP A 920 -13.97 -52.67 -9.83
N LYS A 921 -14.84 -53.69 -9.70
CA LYS A 921 -14.46 -54.96 -9.07
C LYS A 921 -13.48 -55.70 -9.98
N LEU A 922 -12.51 -56.39 -9.37
CA LEU A 922 -11.51 -57.22 -10.04
C LEU A 922 -12.17 -58.19 -11.04
#